data_AF-A0A7K3YB88-F1
#
_entry.id   AF-A0A7K3YB88-F1
#
_cell.length_a   1.000
_cell.length_b   1.000
_cell.length_c   1.000
_cell.angle_alpha   90.00
_cell.angle_beta   90.00
_cell.angle_gamma   90.00
#
_symmetry.space_group_name_H-M   'P 1'
#
loop_
_entity.id
_entity.type
_entity.pdbx_description
1 polymer ?
#
loop_
_entity_poly.entity_id
_entity_poly.type
_entity_poly.pdbx_seq_one_letter_code
_entity_poly.pdbx_strand_id
1 'polypeptide(L)'
;HDQYFYRYPAKMISGKIASPRFLMDNRMLIRAHIHALILEVITLKIPQKIDGILDFDMDNLPMFAEDVEGEEEGLSRTRLGDMIMERRLEILDAADEALAEEKESLEWLDDAFIAQTVDSFITSFDGAFNLFRSEFSALRRELDEINAFLQRGRISDRQRGAYTRRRGSIEKKLRDMRNGGGDFTTYRYLASQGFLPNYGFPTQVTSLAIDYKGILGSEEAELRRDRNIALVEYAPGNSVYFSGSRYSIRTPRLRTENNQPAMSTTLTCPYCAAVYLDEKEISMTGGACRSCGAALEGATVTEHSIEMPDQLAESRSMITSDEEERQRLGYEVSRHYTPSGTRKFYVAGDPEEPLLTISYDHSGKIISINHGPIPSDRDEPLAGFTLCTACNRWIFGKDGVKNHLDSKDEMKRCWRNGTEENIIRNIVLYTDTRHDVIKIDLPVLLDGEGDPLDEELYTPFFVTLAQAIVEGVQISMNVDVDEVRYFLMPDPENRKKSSIILYETSEGGAGILESIAGPSTFHEIIRQALTILHDYDEKKCDRACYECLCNYYNQPYHSILDRKLVLPLLRSLLMAEIGTIPDHSPPAMDHLEELLSVCESSFERQVLQAIHQAGLPLPDGGQEIIADGDELIARPDFVYRRDGHSIVIFVDGPDHDREAQRRDDERNRDRLDLMGYTVFPISYREALEERITDLSELLQ
;
A
#
# COMPACT_ATOMS: atom_id res chain seq x y z
N HIS A 1 -4.99 -7.04 -23.44
CA HIS A 1 -3.54 -7.33 -23.48
C HIS A 1 -3.16 -8.39 -24.53
N ASP A 2 -3.38 -9.70 -24.30
CA ASP A 2 -2.81 -10.76 -25.17
C ASP A 2 -3.29 -10.76 -26.64
N GLN A 3 -4.57 -10.45 -26.89
CA GLN A 3 -5.11 -10.39 -28.27
C GLN A 3 -4.48 -9.27 -29.12
N TYR A 4 -4.03 -8.18 -28.49
CA TYR A 4 -3.30 -7.12 -29.18
C TYR A 4 -1.96 -7.65 -29.70
N PHE A 5 -1.20 -8.32 -28.84
CA PHE A 5 0.10 -8.88 -29.19
C PHE A 5 0.01 -10.04 -30.20
N TYR A 6 -1.04 -10.86 -30.15
CA TYR A 6 -1.31 -11.85 -31.18
C TYR A 6 -1.58 -11.25 -32.57
N ARG A 7 -2.10 -10.01 -32.64
CA ARG A 7 -2.34 -9.29 -33.91
C ARG A 7 -1.14 -8.52 -34.41
N TYR A 8 -0.28 -8.08 -33.50
CA TYR A 8 0.98 -7.43 -33.83
C TYR A 8 2.15 -8.34 -33.42
N PRO A 9 2.28 -9.55 -33.99
CA PRO A 9 3.33 -10.50 -33.61
C PRO A 9 4.72 -9.92 -33.85
N ALA A 10 4.86 -8.99 -34.80
CA ALA A 10 6.07 -8.22 -34.99
C ALA A 10 6.47 -7.44 -33.72
N LYS A 11 5.54 -6.90 -32.94
CA LYS A 11 5.82 -6.22 -31.66
C LYS A 11 6.23 -7.20 -30.55
N MET A 12 5.74 -8.44 -30.55
CA MET A 12 6.25 -9.49 -29.67
C MET A 12 7.69 -9.90 -30.02
N ILE A 13 8.05 -9.85 -31.30
CA ILE A 13 9.31 -10.42 -31.82
C ILE A 13 10.41 -9.35 -31.96
N SER A 14 10.05 -8.08 -32.21
CA SER A 14 11.01 -6.99 -32.50
C SER A 14 11.70 -6.42 -31.26
N GLY A 15 11.32 -6.88 -30.07
CA GLY A 15 12.20 -6.95 -28.90
C GLY A 15 12.94 -5.66 -28.51
N LYS A 16 12.27 -4.51 -28.43
CA LYS A 16 12.68 -3.50 -27.45
C LYS A 16 11.90 -3.78 -26.18
N ILE A 17 12.47 -4.65 -25.34
CA ILE A 17 12.03 -4.78 -23.95
C ILE A 17 12.32 -3.41 -23.33
N ALA A 18 11.28 -2.68 -22.95
CA ALA A 18 11.46 -1.46 -22.19
C ALA A 18 12.14 -1.86 -20.87
N SER A 19 13.21 -1.17 -20.49
CA SER A 19 13.80 -1.40 -19.18
C SER A 19 12.70 -1.17 -18.14
N PRO A 20 12.50 -2.10 -17.19
CA PRO A 20 11.56 -1.88 -16.11
C PRO A 20 11.94 -0.58 -15.41
N ARG A 21 10.96 0.32 -15.26
CA ARG A 21 11.12 1.53 -14.48
C ARG A 21 10.94 1.10 -13.03
N PHE A 22 12.01 1.22 -12.25
CA PHE A 22 11.97 1.03 -10.82
C PHE A 22 12.23 2.38 -10.19
N LEU A 23 11.32 2.82 -9.32
CA LEU A 23 11.65 3.90 -8.40
C LEU A 23 12.61 3.34 -7.37
N MET A 24 13.80 3.95 -7.27
CA MET A 24 14.81 3.58 -6.27
C MET A 24 14.52 4.25 -4.91
N ASP A 25 13.38 4.91 -4.74
CA ASP A 25 12.98 5.61 -3.51
C ASP A 25 12.44 4.70 -2.40
N ASN A 26 12.38 3.38 -2.63
CA ASN A 26 11.91 2.43 -1.63
C ASN A 26 12.92 2.27 -0.50
N ARG A 27 12.71 3.01 0.60
CA ARG A 27 13.54 2.99 1.81
C ARG A 27 13.80 1.58 2.37
N MET A 28 12.79 0.69 2.33
CA MET A 28 12.95 -0.67 2.84
C MET A 28 13.86 -1.50 1.95
N LEU A 29 13.78 -1.31 0.63
CA LEU A 29 14.62 -2.00 -0.33
C LEU A 29 16.08 -1.59 -0.17
N ILE A 30 16.35 -0.28 -0.11
CA ILE A 30 17.71 0.24 0.06
C ILE A 30 18.29 -0.25 1.39
N ARG A 31 17.50 -0.20 2.48
CA ARG A 31 17.92 -0.74 3.77
C ARG A 31 18.32 -2.23 3.69
N ALA A 32 17.53 -3.05 2.98
CA ALA A 32 17.85 -4.46 2.79
C ALA A 32 19.16 -4.66 2.01
N HIS A 33 19.45 -3.81 1.02
CA HIS A 33 20.73 -3.85 0.29
C HIS A 33 21.91 -3.42 1.17
N ILE A 34 21.74 -2.36 1.98
CA ILE A 34 22.75 -1.97 2.98
C ILE A 34 23.00 -3.11 3.97
N HIS A 35 21.97 -3.82 4.43
CA HIS A 35 22.14 -4.98 5.29
C HIS A 35 22.95 -6.11 4.63
N ALA A 36 22.68 -6.40 3.35
CA ALA A 36 23.45 -7.38 2.60
C ALA A 36 24.91 -6.97 2.44
N LEU A 37 25.17 -5.68 2.19
CA LEU A 37 26.50 -5.11 2.10
C LEU A 37 27.26 -5.19 3.44
N ILE A 38 26.60 -4.90 4.56
CA ILE A 38 27.19 -5.05 5.90
C ILE A 38 27.71 -6.48 6.09
N LEU A 39 26.89 -7.48 5.76
CA LEU A 39 27.26 -8.90 5.88
C LEU A 39 28.42 -9.30 4.99
N GLU A 40 28.49 -8.74 3.78
CA GLU A 40 29.60 -8.92 2.84
C GLU A 40 30.89 -8.34 3.41
N VAL A 41 30.88 -7.09 3.87
CA VAL A 41 32.06 -6.39 4.40
C VAL A 41 32.60 -7.06 5.66
N ILE A 42 31.73 -7.51 6.57
CA ILE A 42 32.15 -8.27 7.76
C ILE A 42 32.52 -9.72 7.45
N THR A 43 32.34 -10.17 6.21
CA THR A 43 32.62 -11.55 5.74
C THR A 43 31.92 -12.63 6.57
N LEU A 44 30.74 -12.31 7.12
CA LEU A 44 30.02 -13.20 8.00
C LEU A 44 29.22 -14.22 7.20
N LYS A 45 29.52 -15.50 7.41
CA LYS A 45 28.63 -16.56 6.98
C LYS A 45 27.58 -16.81 8.06
N ILE A 46 26.38 -16.27 7.85
CA ILE A 46 25.26 -16.48 8.78
C ILE A 46 24.96 -18.00 8.90
N PRO A 47 24.70 -18.51 10.12
CA PRO A 47 24.30 -19.90 10.32
C PRO A 47 23.07 -20.25 9.48
N GLN A 48 23.06 -21.41 8.84
CA GLN A 48 21.94 -21.82 7.97
C GLN A 48 20.66 -22.19 8.75
N LYS A 49 20.82 -22.50 10.03
CA LYS A 49 19.75 -22.88 10.94
C LYS A 49 19.54 -21.78 11.97
N ILE A 50 18.28 -21.56 12.33
CA ILE A 50 17.88 -20.54 13.29
C ILE A 50 18.27 -20.95 14.72
N ASP A 51 18.42 -22.25 15.01
CA ASP A 51 18.93 -22.74 16.30
C ASP A 51 20.37 -22.38 16.62
N GLY A 52 21.17 -22.00 15.62
CA GLY A 52 22.50 -21.41 15.84
C GLY A 52 22.47 -19.89 16.11
N ILE A 53 21.29 -19.27 16.19
CA ILE A 53 21.12 -17.81 16.36
C ILE A 53 20.25 -17.50 17.57
N LEU A 54 19.12 -18.21 17.70
CA LEU A 54 18.15 -18.02 18.77
C LEU A 54 18.25 -19.13 19.81
N ASP A 55 18.14 -18.76 21.09
CA ASP A 55 18.12 -19.69 22.20
C ASP A 55 16.71 -20.30 22.38
N PHE A 56 16.55 -21.57 21.97
CA PHE A 56 15.27 -22.29 22.07
C PHE A 56 14.92 -22.79 23.48
N ASP A 57 15.84 -22.70 24.42
CA ASP A 57 15.66 -23.14 25.81
C ASP A 57 15.19 -21.99 26.71
N MET A 58 15.30 -20.74 26.24
CA MET A 58 14.84 -19.53 26.91
C MET A 58 13.45 -19.07 26.43
N ASP A 59 12.71 -18.41 27.31
CA ASP A 59 11.44 -17.77 26.95
C ASP A 59 11.66 -16.65 25.91
N ASN A 60 10.73 -16.50 24.98
CA ASN A 60 10.76 -15.55 23.85
C ASN A 60 11.90 -15.73 22.83
N LEU A 61 12.69 -16.82 22.90
CA LEU A 61 13.73 -17.14 21.92
C LEU A 61 14.69 -15.95 21.65
N PRO A 62 15.39 -15.44 22.67
CA PRO A 62 16.33 -14.34 22.48
C PRO A 62 17.48 -14.79 21.59
N MET A 63 18.09 -13.86 20.86
CA MET A 63 19.38 -14.12 20.22
C MET A 63 20.42 -14.45 21.30
N PHE A 64 21.34 -15.39 21.04
CA PHE A 64 22.41 -15.72 21.98
C PHE A 64 23.21 -14.47 22.36
N ALA A 65 23.37 -14.22 23.65
CA ALA A 65 24.12 -13.06 24.13
C ALA A 65 25.63 -13.20 23.87
N GLU A 66 26.16 -14.38 24.16
CA GLU A 66 27.57 -14.77 23.99
C GLU A 66 27.66 -16.05 23.15
N ASP A 67 28.84 -16.34 22.62
CA ASP A 67 29.07 -17.55 21.84
C ASP A 67 28.89 -18.80 22.72
N VAL A 68 28.13 -19.77 22.22
CA VAL A 68 27.85 -21.00 22.95
C VAL A 68 29.00 -21.99 22.77
N GLU A 69 29.59 -22.46 23.88
CA GLU A 69 30.65 -23.48 23.84
C GLU A 69 30.15 -24.78 23.19
N GLY A 70 30.78 -25.18 22.07
CA GLY A 70 30.51 -26.45 21.38
C GLY A 70 29.70 -26.34 20.10
N GLU A 71 29.20 -25.15 19.73
CA GLU A 71 28.60 -24.88 18.43
C GLU A 71 29.59 -24.13 17.52
N GLU A 72 30.31 -24.85 16.66
CA GLU A 72 31.28 -24.25 15.71
C GLU A 72 30.64 -23.28 14.70
N GLU A 73 29.30 -23.25 14.61
CA GLU A 73 28.51 -22.46 13.66
C GLU A 73 27.51 -21.49 14.32
N GLY A 74 27.64 -21.16 15.61
CA GLY A 74 26.74 -20.23 16.30
C GLY A 74 27.03 -18.74 16.02
N LEU A 75 26.00 -17.88 16.11
CA LEU A 75 26.10 -16.42 16.01
C LEU A 75 25.49 -15.73 17.23
N SER A 76 26.33 -15.09 18.04
CA SER A 76 25.90 -14.28 19.19
C SER A 76 25.78 -12.80 18.86
N ARG A 77 24.99 -12.08 19.67
CA ARG A 77 24.80 -10.64 19.58
C ARG A 77 26.11 -9.88 19.79
N THR A 78 26.93 -10.33 20.74
CA THR A 78 28.23 -9.71 21.04
C THR A 78 29.20 -9.87 19.87
N ARG A 79 29.35 -11.10 19.35
CA ARG A 79 30.22 -11.37 18.19
C ARG A 79 29.81 -10.55 16.96
N LEU A 80 28.52 -10.47 16.66
CA LEU A 80 28.03 -9.66 15.55
C LEU A 80 28.32 -8.17 15.75
N GLY A 81 28.16 -7.67 16.98
CA GLY A 81 28.45 -6.28 17.32
C GLY A 81 29.93 -5.93 17.21
N ASP A 82 30.82 -6.81 17.69
CA ASP A 82 32.26 -6.62 17.59
C ASP A 82 32.71 -6.55 16.12
N MET A 83 32.20 -7.46 15.27
CA MET A 83 32.52 -7.48 13.84
C MET A 83 32.08 -6.20 13.10
N ILE A 84 30.90 -5.66 13.43
CA ILE A 84 30.39 -4.42 12.85
C ILE A 84 31.20 -3.22 13.36
N MET A 85 31.50 -3.18 14.66
CA MET A 85 32.26 -2.09 15.25
C MET A 85 33.68 -2.01 14.69
N GLU A 86 34.36 -3.16 14.53
CA GLU A 86 35.71 -3.24 13.96
C GLU A 86 35.79 -2.74 12.52
N ARG A 87 34.73 -2.94 11.72
CA ARG A 87 34.69 -2.60 10.28
C ARG A 87 33.74 -1.46 9.95
N ARG A 88 33.29 -0.70 10.93
CA ARG A 88 32.24 0.32 10.75
C ARG A 88 32.60 1.34 9.65
N LEU A 89 33.84 1.79 9.61
CA LEU A 89 34.30 2.74 8.58
C LEU A 89 34.28 2.10 7.19
N GLU A 90 34.79 0.88 7.05
CA GLU A 90 34.77 0.14 5.78
C GLU A 90 33.34 -0.09 5.27
N ILE A 91 32.38 -0.33 6.18
CA ILE A 91 30.97 -0.49 5.85
C ILE A 91 30.37 0.81 5.30
N LEU A 92 30.64 1.95 5.97
CA LEU A 92 30.12 3.25 5.53
C LEU A 92 30.68 3.63 4.17
N ASP A 93 32.00 3.51 4.00
CA ASP A 93 32.67 3.81 2.74
C ASP A 93 32.12 2.95 1.59
N ALA A 94 31.90 1.66 1.84
CA ALA A 94 31.32 0.77 0.83
C ALA A 94 29.87 1.13 0.49
N ALA A 95 29.07 1.56 1.49
CA ALA A 95 27.68 1.95 1.26
C ALA A 95 27.59 3.26 0.49
N ASP A 96 28.45 4.23 0.80
CA ASP A 96 28.54 5.50 0.09
C ASP A 96 29.00 5.31 -1.36
N GLU A 97 29.99 4.44 -1.61
CA GLU A 97 30.44 4.12 -2.96
C GLU A 97 29.34 3.41 -3.77
N ALA A 98 28.63 2.46 -3.14
CA ALA A 98 27.60 1.68 -3.82
C ALA A 98 26.33 2.46 -4.16
N LEU A 99 26.02 3.52 -3.40
CA LEU A 99 24.78 4.30 -3.51
C LEU A 99 25.02 5.75 -3.99
N ALA A 100 26.20 6.06 -4.52
CA ALA A 100 26.59 7.43 -4.85
C ALA A 100 25.61 8.12 -5.82
N GLU A 101 25.15 7.43 -6.87
CA GLU A 101 24.19 7.98 -7.83
C GLU A 101 22.80 8.19 -7.19
N GLU A 102 22.35 7.24 -6.38
CA GLU A 102 21.06 7.33 -5.70
C GLU A 102 21.03 8.47 -4.68
N LYS A 103 22.13 8.72 -3.95
CA LYS A 103 22.27 9.83 -3.01
C LYS A 103 22.17 11.20 -3.68
N GLU A 104 22.57 11.32 -4.95
CA GLU A 104 22.38 12.56 -5.72
C GLU A 104 20.91 12.77 -6.11
N SER A 105 20.12 11.69 -6.20
CA SER A 105 18.73 11.72 -6.69
C SER A 105 17.66 11.61 -5.61
N LEU A 106 17.98 11.08 -4.43
CA LEU A 106 17.03 10.78 -3.36
C LEU A 106 17.39 11.56 -2.09
N GLU A 107 16.62 12.61 -1.80
CA GLU A 107 16.87 13.51 -0.66
C GLU A 107 16.99 12.80 0.70
N TRP A 108 16.23 11.72 0.89
CA TRP A 108 16.21 10.98 2.15
C TRP A 108 17.39 10.01 2.32
N LEU A 109 18.12 9.71 1.24
CA LEU A 109 19.26 8.81 1.26
C LEU A 109 20.54 9.60 1.56
N ASP A 110 20.70 9.99 2.82
CA ASP A 110 21.86 10.76 3.28
C ASP A 110 22.82 9.92 4.14
N ASP A 111 23.95 10.52 4.52
CA ASP A 111 24.96 9.90 5.39
C ASP A 111 24.33 9.47 6.74
N ALA A 112 23.35 10.24 7.22
CA ALA A 112 22.67 9.95 8.47
C ALA A 112 21.81 8.69 8.38
N PHE A 113 21.09 8.48 7.27
CA PHE A 113 20.31 7.29 7.01
C PHE A 113 21.20 6.05 6.90
N ILE A 114 22.32 6.15 6.19
CA ILE A 114 23.28 5.04 6.05
C ILE A 114 23.87 4.71 7.43
N ALA A 115 24.36 5.72 8.16
CA ALA A 115 24.91 5.53 9.50
C ALA A 115 23.87 4.94 10.47
N GLN A 116 22.64 5.45 10.48
CA GLN A 116 21.55 4.92 11.29
C GLN A 116 21.22 3.47 10.92
N THR A 117 21.25 3.12 9.64
CA THR A 117 21.02 1.75 9.17
C THR A 117 22.11 0.80 9.66
N VAL A 118 23.38 1.22 9.59
CA VAL A 118 24.52 0.46 10.13
C VAL A 118 24.43 0.31 11.65
N ASP A 119 24.18 1.41 12.36
CA ASP A 119 24.16 1.43 13.83
C ASP A 119 22.95 0.66 14.40
N SER A 120 21.83 0.62 13.67
CA SER A 120 20.64 -0.15 14.05
C SER A 120 20.67 -1.61 13.59
N PHE A 121 21.70 -2.05 12.84
CA PHE A 121 21.74 -3.36 12.18
C PHE A 121 21.45 -4.52 13.14
N ILE A 122 22.10 -4.56 14.31
CA ILE A 122 21.93 -5.66 15.27
C ILE A 122 20.49 -5.74 15.79
N THR A 123 19.89 -4.59 16.07
CA THR A 123 18.50 -4.49 16.54
C THR A 123 17.53 -4.87 15.42
N SER A 124 17.79 -4.44 14.19
CA SER A 124 17.02 -4.82 13.01
C SER A 124 17.14 -6.31 12.68
N PHE A 125 18.33 -6.90 12.82
CA PHE A 125 18.61 -8.32 12.62
C PHE A 125 17.85 -9.18 13.63
N ASP A 126 17.94 -8.83 14.91
CA ASP A 126 17.17 -9.50 15.97
C ASP A 126 15.65 -9.30 15.78
N GLY A 127 15.24 -8.09 15.39
CA GLY A 127 13.85 -7.74 15.11
C GLY A 127 13.23 -8.52 13.95
N ALA A 128 14.03 -8.92 12.95
CA ALA A 128 13.58 -9.75 11.83
C ALA A 128 13.02 -11.12 12.29
N PHE A 129 13.40 -11.59 13.49
CA PHE A 129 12.87 -12.82 14.08
C PHE A 129 11.60 -12.62 14.93
N ASN A 130 11.04 -11.40 15.03
CA ASN A 130 9.84 -11.16 15.85
C ASN A 130 8.60 -11.92 15.34
N LEU A 131 8.42 -12.01 14.03
CA LEU A 131 7.35 -12.82 13.44
C LEU A 131 7.58 -14.32 13.75
N PHE A 132 8.81 -14.81 13.56
CA PHE A 132 9.20 -16.17 13.94
C PHE A 132 8.89 -16.49 15.40
N ARG A 133 9.23 -15.59 16.33
CA ARG A 133 8.94 -15.75 17.78
C ARG A 133 7.46 -15.85 18.06
N SER A 134 6.68 -14.97 17.44
CA SER A 134 5.23 -14.93 17.59
C SER A 134 4.58 -16.20 17.03
N GLU A 135 5.00 -16.64 15.85
CA GLU A 135 4.51 -17.88 15.24
C GLU A 135 4.92 -19.12 16.06
N PHE A 136 6.19 -19.24 16.45
CA PHE A 136 6.67 -20.38 17.23
C PHE A 136 5.94 -20.50 18.57
N SER A 137 5.75 -19.36 19.25
CA SER A 137 5.01 -19.30 20.51
C SER A 137 3.54 -19.68 20.32
N ALA A 138 2.89 -19.19 19.26
CA ALA A 138 1.50 -19.52 18.94
C ALA A 138 1.33 -21.03 18.65
N LEU A 139 2.23 -21.61 17.85
CA LEU A 139 2.23 -23.03 17.53
C LEU A 139 2.49 -23.92 18.76
N ARG A 140 3.40 -23.52 19.66
CA ARG A 140 3.60 -24.23 20.94
C ARG A 140 2.34 -24.22 21.80
N ARG A 141 1.69 -23.07 21.95
CA ARG A 141 0.42 -22.97 22.69
C ARG A 141 -0.68 -23.84 22.06
N GLU A 142 -0.82 -23.78 20.74
CA GLU A 142 -1.80 -24.62 20.02
C GLU A 142 -1.50 -26.12 20.23
N LEU A 143 -0.23 -26.52 20.21
CA LEU A 143 0.19 -27.89 20.45
C LEU A 143 -0.20 -28.37 21.86
N ASP A 144 0.06 -27.54 22.89
CA ASP A 144 -0.29 -27.85 24.28
C ASP A 144 -1.81 -27.98 24.47
N GLU A 145 -2.58 -27.10 23.84
CA GLU A 145 -4.03 -27.16 23.87
C GLU A 145 -4.58 -28.40 23.17
N ILE A 146 -4.04 -28.77 22.01
CA ILE A 146 -4.42 -29.97 21.27
C ILE A 146 -4.08 -31.21 22.11
N ASN A 147 -2.92 -31.25 22.76
CA ASN A 147 -2.53 -32.34 23.64
C ASN A 147 -3.48 -32.47 24.84
N ALA A 148 -3.80 -31.36 25.51
CA ALA A 148 -4.76 -31.33 26.60
C ALA A 148 -6.17 -31.75 26.15
N PHE A 149 -6.58 -31.36 24.94
CA PHE A 149 -7.84 -31.78 24.35
C PHE A 149 -7.85 -33.29 24.10
N LEU A 150 -6.87 -33.83 23.37
CA LEU A 150 -6.79 -35.26 23.02
C LEU A 150 -6.74 -36.20 24.24
N GLN A 151 -6.27 -35.72 25.38
CA GLN A 151 -6.28 -36.46 26.65
C GLN A 151 -7.68 -36.57 27.29
N ARG A 152 -8.67 -35.77 26.86
CA ARG A 152 -10.05 -35.85 27.36
C ARG A 152 -10.74 -37.11 26.81
N GLY A 153 -11.40 -37.87 27.68
CA GLY A 153 -11.99 -39.18 27.34
C GLY A 153 -13.29 -39.18 26.51
N ARG A 154 -13.86 -38.01 26.16
CA ARG A 154 -15.14 -37.88 25.43
C ARG A 154 -14.94 -37.22 24.06
N ILE A 155 -14.15 -37.83 23.18
CA ILE A 155 -13.87 -37.30 21.84
C ILE A 155 -14.19 -38.38 20.81
N SER A 156 -14.92 -38.02 19.76
CA SER A 156 -15.20 -38.92 18.65
C SER A 156 -13.94 -39.32 17.87
N ASP A 157 -13.92 -40.51 17.26
CA ASP A 157 -12.77 -40.99 16.47
C ASP A 157 -12.40 -40.04 15.32
N ARG A 158 -13.41 -39.39 14.72
CA ARG A 158 -13.20 -38.45 13.61
C ARG A 158 -12.54 -37.14 14.09
N GLN A 159 -12.93 -36.60 15.23
CA GLN A 159 -12.25 -35.46 15.86
C GLN A 159 -10.83 -35.83 16.27
N ARG A 160 -10.65 -36.99 16.92
CA ARG A 160 -9.33 -37.51 17.30
C ARG A 160 -8.40 -37.58 16.09
N GLY A 161 -8.88 -38.09 14.96
CA GLY A 161 -8.11 -38.14 13.71
C GLY A 161 -7.75 -36.75 13.16
N ALA A 162 -8.67 -35.79 13.21
CA ALA A 162 -8.40 -34.41 12.76
C ALA A 162 -7.32 -33.72 13.61
N TYR A 163 -7.47 -33.74 14.93
CA TYR A 163 -6.52 -33.11 15.85
C TYR A 163 -5.16 -33.82 15.91
N THR A 164 -5.14 -35.15 15.72
CA THR A 164 -3.86 -35.88 15.61
C THR A 164 -3.08 -35.48 14.35
N ARG A 165 -3.77 -35.23 13.23
CA ARG A 165 -3.13 -34.72 12.01
C ARG A 165 -2.58 -33.31 12.21
N ARG A 166 -3.40 -32.41 12.78
CA ARG A 166 -2.98 -31.04 13.12
C ARG A 166 -1.76 -31.05 14.04
N ARG A 167 -1.77 -31.89 15.08
CA ARG A 167 -0.63 -32.09 15.98
C ARG A 167 0.64 -32.47 15.20
N GLY A 168 0.54 -33.45 14.30
CA GLY A 168 1.67 -33.87 13.46
C GLY A 168 2.20 -32.77 12.53
N SER A 169 1.31 -31.98 11.91
CA SER A 169 1.70 -30.81 11.11
C SER A 169 2.46 -29.79 11.94
N ILE A 170 1.97 -29.45 13.14
CA ILE A 170 2.61 -28.49 14.05
C ILE A 170 3.98 -29.00 14.52
N GLU A 171 4.07 -30.27 14.94
CA GLU A 171 5.34 -30.89 15.35
C GLU A 171 6.38 -30.88 14.23
N LYS A 172 5.96 -31.12 12.98
CA LYS A 172 6.83 -31.00 11.80
C LYS A 172 7.26 -29.54 11.59
N LYS A 173 6.32 -28.60 11.59
CA LYS A 173 6.60 -27.18 11.37
C LYS A 173 7.56 -26.61 12.42
N LEU A 174 7.34 -26.89 13.70
CA LEU A 174 8.25 -26.48 14.79
C LEU A 174 9.67 -27.04 14.61
N ARG A 175 9.79 -28.26 14.08
CA ARG A 175 11.09 -28.86 13.76
C ARG A 175 11.75 -28.18 12.57
N ASP A 176 10.99 -27.88 11.53
CA ASP A 176 11.48 -27.18 10.34
C ASP A 176 11.92 -25.74 10.70
N MET A 177 11.14 -25.03 11.53
CA MET A 177 11.47 -23.72 12.09
C MET A 177 12.80 -23.74 12.85
N ARG A 178 13.06 -24.78 13.65
CA ARG A 178 14.31 -24.92 14.41
C ARG A 178 15.50 -25.24 13.50
N ASN A 179 15.34 -26.23 12.62
CA ASN A 179 16.44 -26.87 11.91
C ASN A 179 16.69 -26.32 10.50
N GLY A 180 15.97 -25.27 10.08
CA GLY A 180 16.08 -24.69 8.74
C GLY A 180 15.43 -25.53 7.64
N GLY A 181 14.28 -26.15 7.92
CA GLY A 181 13.51 -26.90 6.92
C GLY A 181 12.65 -26.00 6.03
N GLY A 182 12.58 -26.28 4.73
CA GLY A 182 11.72 -25.54 3.80
C GLY A 182 12.12 -24.07 3.69
N ASP A 183 11.20 -23.17 4.08
CA ASP A 183 11.41 -21.71 4.01
C ASP A 183 12.09 -21.12 5.24
N PHE A 184 12.42 -21.94 6.25
CA PHE A 184 13.07 -21.52 7.49
C PHE A 184 14.60 -21.58 7.46
N THR A 185 15.22 -21.83 6.30
CA THR A 185 16.66 -21.59 6.16
C THR A 185 16.93 -20.11 6.41
N THR A 186 17.97 -19.77 7.18
CA THR A 186 18.12 -18.41 7.71
C THR A 186 18.12 -17.34 6.62
N TYR A 187 18.85 -17.53 5.52
CA TYR A 187 18.89 -16.57 4.41
C TYR A 187 17.52 -16.38 3.76
N ARG A 188 16.78 -17.47 3.51
CA ARG A 188 15.46 -17.39 2.90
C ARG A 188 14.45 -16.75 3.85
N TYR A 189 14.52 -17.08 5.13
CA TYR A 189 13.69 -16.48 6.16
C TYR A 189 13.94 -14.96 6.22
N LEU A 190 15.19 -14.52 6.39
CA LEU A 190 15.56 -13.09 6.45
C LEU A 190 15.15 -12.33 5.19
N ALA A 191 15.34 -12.92 4.01
CA ALA A 191 14.87 -12.33 2.76
C ALA A 191 13.34 -12.20 2.71
N SER A 192 12.62 -13.20 3.23
CA SER A 192 11.15 -13.17 3.31
C SER A 192 10.59 -12.16 4.31
N GLN A 193 11.41 -11.73 5.28
CA GLN A 193 11.07 -10.70 6.26
C GLN A 193 11.49 -9.29 5.79
N GLY A 194 12.03 -9.15 4.57
CA GLY A 194 12.55 -7.88 4.06
C GLY A 194 13.84 -7.42 4.73
N PHE A 195 14.49 -8.27 5.53
CA PHE A 195 15.79 -7.94 6.14
C PHE A 195 16.92 -8.05 5.11
N LEU A 196 16.85 -9.04 4.21
CA LEU A 196 17.73 -9.18 3.05
C LEU A 196 16.96 -8.96 1.75
N PRO A 197 17.64 -8.60 0.65
CA PRO A 197 17.01 -8.45 -0.66
C PRO A 197 16.42 -9.77 -1.14
N ASN A 198 15.24 -9.72 -1.77
CA ASN A 198 14.58 -10.89 -2.36
C ASN A 198 14.06 -10.57 -3.77
N TYR A 199 14.17 -11.53 -4.69
CA TYR A 199 13.54 -11.47 -6.01
C TYR A 199 12.05 -11.84 -5.87
N GLY A 200 11.25 -10.89 -5.40
CA GLY A 200 9.81 -11.08 -5.22
C GLY A 200 9.24 -10.07 -4.24
N PHE A 201 8.98 -8.86 -4.73
CA PHE A 201 8.26 -7.81 -4.02
C PHE A 201 6.80 -8.22 -3.89
N PRO A 202 6.38 -8.69 -2.72
CA PRO A 202 5.60 -7.80 -1.85
C PRO A 202 6.16 -7.75 -0.42
N THR A 203 6.28 -6.53 0.11
CA THR A 203 6.69 -6.23 1.50
C THR A 203 5.64 -6.65 2.53
N GLN A 204 4.37 -6.78 2.11
CA GLN A 204 3.29 -7.26 2.95
C GLN A 204 2.42 -8.27 2.20
N VAL A 205 2.42 -9.52 2.66
CA VAL A 205 1.60 -10.61 2.13
C VAL A 205 0.67 -11.13 3.19
N THR A 206 -0.50 -11.63 2.79
CA THR A 206 -1.31 -12.50 3.65
C THR A 206 -0.95 -13.95 3.35
N SER A 207 -0.71 -14.73 4.40
CA SER A 207 -0.41 -16.14 4.31
C SER A 207 -1.67 -17.00 4.49
N LEU A 208 -1.74 -18.09 3.74
CA LEU A 208 -2.72 -19.15 3.92
C LEU A 208 -1.99 -20.44 4.26
N ALA A 209 -2.10 -20.87 5.51
CA ALA A 209 -1.66 -22.18 5.95
C ALA A 209 -2.64 -23.26 5.49
N ILE A 210 -2.11 -24.38 4.98
CA ILE A 210 -2.89 -25.51 4.48
C ILE A 210 -2.33 -26.79 5.08
N ASP A 211 -3.15 -27.47 5.89
CA ASP A 211 -2.84 -28.81 6.37
C ASP A 211 -3.12 -29.86 5.29
N TYR A 212 -2.09 -30.38 4.64
CA TYR A 212 -2.20 -31.36 3.56
C TYR A 212 -1.52 -32.68 3.87
N LYS A 213 -1.84 -33.71 3.09
CA LYS A 213 -1.21 -35.03 3.21
C LYS A 213 -0.04 -35.10 2.23
N GLY A 214 1.17 -34.90 2.72
CA GLY A 214 2.41 -35.03 1.98
C GLY A 214 2.96 -36.46 1.95
N ILE A 215 4.16 -36.62 1.36
CA ILE A 215 4.84 -37.92 1.23
C ILE A 215 5.23 -38.48 2.61
N LEU A 216 5.60 -37.61 3.55
CA LEU A 216 6.07 -37.99 4.88
C LEU A 216 4.97 -38.00 5.95
N GLY A 217 3.72 -37.70 5.59
CA GLY A 217 2.60 -37.67 6.53
C GLY A 217 1.72 -36.44 6.40
N SER A 218 1.26 -35.88 7.53
CA SER A 218 0.54 -34.59 7.56
C SER A 218 1.58 -33.48 7.58
N GLU A 219 1.46 -32.53 6.66
CA GLU A 219 2.38 -31.42 6.47
C GLU A 219 1.59 -30.12 6.35
N GLU A 220 2.20 -29.00 6.73
CA GLU A 220 1.63 -27.67 6.49
C GLU A 220 2.33 -27.06 5.27
N ALA A 221 1.55 -26.57 4.31
CA ALA A 221 2.03 -25.70 3.24
C ALA A 221 1.57 -24.27 3.50
N GLU A 222 2.33 -23.29 3.03
CA GLU A 222 1.97 -21.87 3.13
C GLU A 222 1.88 -21.27 1.73
N LEU A 223 0.72 -20.67 1.42
CA LEU A 223 0.52 -19.93 0.18
C LEU A 223 0.47 -18.43 0.48
N ARG A 224 1.29 -17.64 -0.20
CA ARG A 224 1.37 -16.19 -0.01
C ARG A 224 0.69 -15.46 -1.15
N ARG A 225 -0.08 -14.42 -0.81
CA ARG A 225 -0.74 -13.53 -1.77
C ARG A 225 -0.60 -12.09 -1.33
N ASP A 226 -0.58 -11.19 -2.31
CA ASP A 226 -0.83 -9.77 -2.09
C ASP A 226 -2.10 -9.58 -1.25
N ARG A 227 -2.08 -8.60 -0.33
CA ARG A 227 -3.15 -8.38 0.65
C ARG A 227 -4.50 -8.10 -0.01
N ASN A 228 -4.53 -7.31 -1.09
CA ASN A 228 -5.77 -6.97 -1.78
C ASN A 228 -6.35 -8.17 -2.54
N ILE A 229 -5.50 -9.07 -3.06
CA ILE A 229 -5.94 -10.34 -3.65
C ILE A 229 -6.43 -11.30 -2.55
N ALA A 230 -5.66 -11.42 -1.46
CA ALA A 230 -5.98 -12.27 -0.32
C ALA A 230 -7.30 -11.88 0.35
N LEU A 231 -7.62 -10.58 0.36
CA LEU A 231 -8.88 -10.07 0.89
C LEU A 231 -10.12 -10.75 0.28
N VAL A 232 -10.00 -11.31 -0.94
CA VAL A 232 -11.07 -12.09 -1.62
C VAL A 232 -10.72 -13.58 -1.71
N GLU A 233 -9.53 -13.93 -2.20
CA GLU A 233 -9.15 -15.33 -2.39
C GLU A 233 -9.03 -16.07 -1.05
N TYR A 234 -8.52 -15.38 -0.04
CA TYR A 234 -8.37 -15.90 1.31
C TYR A 234 -9.53 -15.52 2.24
N ALA A 235 -10.60 -14.96 1.71
CA ALA A 235 -11.75 -14.57 2.50
C ALA A 235 -12.42 -15.77 3.21
N PRO A 236 -13.01 -15.56 4.40
CA PRO A 236 -13.72 -16.60 5.12
C PRO A 236 -14.78 -17.30 4.26
N GLY A 237 -14.76 -18.63 4.28
CA GLY A 237 -15.74 -19.47 3.59
C GLY A 237 -15.35 -19.81 2.15
N ASN A 238 -14.35 -19.12 1.58
CA ASN A 238 -13.86 -19.43 0.25
C ASN A 238 -13.13 -20.78 0.21
N SER A 239 -12.90 -21.29 -1.00
CA SER A 239 -12.20 -22.55 -1.22
C SER A 239 -10.92 -22.37 -2.03
N VAL A 240 -9.86 -23.03 -1.58
CA VAL A 240 -8.55 -23.05 -2.25
C VAL A 240 -8.21 -24.49 -2.64
N TYR A 241 -7.62 -24.65 -3.82
CA TYR A 241 -7.25 -25.94 -4.38
C TYR A 241 -5.74 -26.11 -4.31
N PHE A 242 -5.27 -27.15 -3.63
CA PHE A 242 -3.86 -27.40 -3.44
C PHE A 242 -3.59 -28.92 -3.46
N SER A 243 -2.53 -29.35 -4.13
CA SER A 243 -2.10 -30.76 -4.20
C SER A 243 -3.25 -31.76 -4.47
N GLY A 244 -4.13 -31.45 -5.43
CA GLY A 244 -5.26 -32.31 -5.83
C GLY A 244 -6.43 -32.37 -4.83
N SER A 245 -6.43 -31.55 -3.79
CA SER A 245 -7.49 -31.48 -2.77
C SER A 245 -8.10 -30.09 -2.67
N ARG A 246 -9.34 -30.03 -2.18
CA ARG A 246 -10.05 -28.78 -1.89
C ARG A 246 -10.03 -28.47 -0.39
N TYR A 247 -9.65 -27.24 -0.08
CA TYR A 247 -9.55 -26.70 1.26
C TYR A 247 -10.51 -25.54 1.44
N SER A 248 -11.11 -25.42 2.62
CA SER A 248 -12.03 -24.33 2.95
C SER A 248 -11.42 -23.48 4.06
N ILE A 249 -11.50 -22.17 3.88
CA ILE A 249 -10.92 -21.18 4.80
C ILE A 249 -11.85 -21.03 6.00
N ARG A 250 -11.34 -21.36 7.20
CA ARG A 250 -12.19 -21.52 8.40
C ARG A 250 -11.65 -20.87 9.65
N THR A 251 -10.34 -20.71 9.75
CA THR A 251 -9.69 -20.32 11.00
C THR A 251 -8.78 -19.14 10.71
N PRO A 252 -9.05 -17.95 11.26
CA PRO A 252 -8.14 -16.82 11.15
C PRO A 252 -7.02 -16.93 12.20
N ARG A 253 -5.81 -16.54 11.84
CA ARG A 253 -4.69 -16.32 12.75
C ARG A 253 -4.73 -14.86 13.22
N LEU A 254 -5.63 -14.58 14.16
CA LEU A 254 -5.89 -13.21 14.63
C LEU A 254 -4.77 -12.71 15.54
N ARG A 255 -4.46 -11.42 15.40
CA ARG A 255 -3.81 -10.65 16.46
C ARG A 255 -4.81 -10.50 17.62
N THR A 256 -4.33 -10.68 18.84
CA THR A 256 -5.18 -10.58 20.03
C THR A 256 -4.63 -9.58 21.03
N GLU A 257 -5.51 -8.75 21.57
CA GLU A 257 -5.25 -7.83 22.68
C GLU A 257 -6.14 -8.22 23.86
N ASN A 258 -5.57 -8.40 25.05
CA ASN A 258 -6.32 -8.85 26.24
C ASN A 258 -7.17 -10.13 26.02
N ASN A 259 -6.64 -11.09 25.26
CA ASN A 259 -7.34 -12.32 24.84
C ASN A 259 -8.60 -12.11 23.98
N GLN A 260 -8.78 -10.94 23.39
CA GLN A 260 -9.82 -10.66 22.40
C GLN A 260 -9.17 -10.35 21.04
N PRO A 261 -9.86 -10.60 19.91
CA PRO A 261 -9.40 -10.15 18.61
C PRO A 261 -9.11 -8.65 18.61
N ALA A 262 -7.96 -8.24 18.09
CA ALA A 262 -7.69 -6.84 17.80
C ALA A 262 -8.67 -6.39 16.70
N MET A 263 -9.58 -5.48 17.06
CA MET A 263 -10.58 -4.93 16.16
C MET A 263 -10.40 -3.42 16.07
N SER A 264 -10.75 -2.88 14.91
CA SER A 264 -10.74 -1.45 14.63
C SER A 264 -12.12 -1.00 14.21
N THR A 265 -12.39 0.28 14.41
CA THR A 265 -13.57 0.95 13.88
C THR A 265 -13.25 1.53 12.51
N THR A 266 -14.16 1.42 11.54
CA THR A 266 -14.04 2.11 10.25
C THR A 266 -15.14 3.16 10.14
N LEU A 267 -14.81 4.35 9.64
CA LEU A 267 -15.76 5.41 9.33
C LEU A 267 -15.65 5.78 7.86
N THR A 268 -16.78 5.70 7.14
CA THR A 268 -16.85 6.06 5.71
C THR A 268 -17.59 7.38 5.51
N CYS A 269 -16.95 8.33 4.83
CA CYS A 269 -17.56 9.61 4.48
C CYS A 269 -18.76 9.41 3.52
N PRO A 270 -19.93 10.00 3.78
CA PRO A 270 -21.12 9.83 2.94
C PRO A 270 -21.11 10.65 1.64
N TYR A 271 -20.08 11.48 1.43
CA TYR A 271 -19.96 12.37 0.26
C TYR A 271 -18.90 11.89 -0.72
N CYS A 272 -17.64 11.75 -0.28
CA CYS A 272 -16.54 11.31 -1.14
C CYS A 272 -16.15 9.83 -0.93
N ALA A 273 -16.77 9.11 0.01
CA ALA A 273 -16.41 7.74 0.39
C ALA A 273 -14.99 7.54 0.97
N ALA A 274 -14.25 8.60 1.33
CA ALA A 274 -12.99 8.43 2.07
C ALA A 274 -13.22 7.66 3.38
N VAL A 275 -12.29 6.77 3.71
CA VAL A 275 -12.36 5.92 4.91
C VAL A 275 -11.28 6.30 5.91
N TYR A 276 -11.67 6.36 7.19
CA TYR A 276 -10.80 6.54 8.33
C TYR A 276 -10.85 5.29 9.22
N LEU A 277 -9.71 4.84 9.71
CA LEU A 277 -9.53 3.63 10.51
C LEU A 277 -9.27 4.03 11.96
N ASP A 278 -9.76 3.25 12.92
CA ASP A 278 -9.55 3.42 14.36
C ASP A 278 -10.04 4.75 14.97
N GLU A 279 -10.11 4.79 16.30
CA GLU A 279 -10.62 5.95 17.04
C GLU A 279 -9.67 7.17 16.94
N LYS A 280 -8.37 6.93 16.73
CA LYS A 280 -7.37 8.00 16.63
C LYS A 280 -7.51 8.73 15.29
N GLU A 281 -7.60 8.03 14.16
CA GLU A 281 -7.79 8.67 12.86
C GLU A 281 -9.16 9.36 12.78
N ILE A 282 -10.20 8.72 13.34
CA ILE A 282 -11.55 9.29 13.38
C ILE A 282 -11.58 10.57 14.22
N SER A 283 -11.01 10.57 15.43
CA SER A 283 -10.99 11.78 16.29
C SER A 283 -10.20 12.94 15.65
N MET A 284 -9.13 12.62 14.92
CA MET A 284 -8.34 13.58 14.15
C MET A 284 -9.16 14.33 13.08
N THR A 285 -10.27 13.76 12.58
CA THR A 285 -11.13 14.45 11.60
C THR A 285 -11.83 15.70 12.16
N GLY A 286 -11.97 15.83 13.49
CA GLY A 286 -12.64 16.97 14.10
C GLY A 286 -14.13 17.12 13.70
N GLY A 287 -14.75 16.08 13.14
CA GLY A 287 -16.13 16.09 12.67
C GLY A 287 -16.31 16.46 11.19
N ALA A 288 -15.24 16.80 10.46
CA ALA A 288 -15.27 17.09 9.03
C ALA A 288 -14.34 16.15 8.25
N CYS A 289 -14.72 15.79 7.04
CA CYS A 289 -13.91 14.92 6.19
C CYS A 289 -12.64 15.64 5.77
N ARG A 290 -11.47 15.09 6.12
CA ARG A 290 -10.16 15.63 5.72
C ARG A 290 -9.90 15.56 4.20
N SER A 291 -10.69 14.78 3.45
CA SER A 291 -10.54 14.67 2.00
C SER A 291 -11.40 15.66 1.22
N CYS A 292 -12.64 15.95 1.66
CA CYS A 292 -13.57 16.80 0.91
C CYS A 292 -14.17 17.96 1.72
N GLY A 293 -13.84 18.10 3.01
CA GLY A 293 -14.35 19.15 3.89
C GLY A 293 -15.79 18.96 4.40
N ALA A 294 -16.55 18.00 3.87
CA ALA A 294 -17.94 17.81 4.26
C ALA A 294 -18.09 17.30 5.71
N ALA A 295 -19.15 17.73 6.40
CA ALA A 295 -19.47 17.25 7.74
C ALA A 295 -19.67 15.71 7.74
N LEU A 296 -19.10 15.02 8.73
CA LEU A 296 -19.20 13.57 8.90
C LEU A 296 -20.48 13.13 9.64
N GLU A 297 -21.45 14.04 9.78
CA GLU A 297 -22.78 13.71 10.31
C GLU A 297 -23.46 12.68 9.39
N GLY A 298 -23.86 11.54 9.96
CA GLY A 298 -24.45 10.44 9.19
C GLY A 298 -23.45 9.55 8.45
N ALA A 299 -22.15 9.68 8.73
CA ALA A 299 -21.15 8.73 8.26
C ALA A 299 -21.46 7.30 8.73
N THR A 300 -21.15 6.32 7.88
CA THR A 300 -21.33 4.90 8.24
C THR A 300 -20.16 4.48 9.11
N VAL A 301 -20.46 4.00 10.32
CA VAL A 301 -19.47 3.51 11.29
C VAL A 301 -19.61 2.00 11.42
N THR A 302 -18.53 1.26 11.19
CA THR A 302 -18.47 -0.19 11.40
C THR A 302 -17.52 -0.49 12.55
N GLU A 303 -18.07 -0.91 13.69
CA GLU A 303 -17.32 -1.17 14.93
C GLU A 303 -16.48 -2.44 14.86
N HIS A 304 -16.90 -3.43 14.06
CA HIS A 304 -16.24 -4.74 13.97
C HIS A 304 -15.43 -4.86 12.68
N SER A 305 -14.30 -4.16 12.59
CA SER A 305 -13.39 -4.27 11.45
C SER A 305 -12.11 -4.99 11.87
N ILE A 306 -11.65 -5.96 11.08
CA ILE A 306 -10.41 -6.71 11.34
C ILE A 306 -9.49 -6.54 10.13
N GLU A 307 -8.25 -6.10 10.36
CA GLU A 307 -7.21 -6.10 9.32
C GLU A 307 -7.03 -7.54 8.82
N MET A 308 -7.04 -7.74 7.49
CA MET A 308 -7.04 -9.04 6.83
C MET A 308 -5.98 -9.96 7.45
N PRO A 309 -6.38 -10.96 8.26
CA PRO A 309 -5.43 -11.77 8.98
C PRO A 309 -4.99 -12.93 8.10
N ASP A 310 -3.85 -13.49 8.44
CA ASP A 310 -3.43 -14.80 7.95
C ASP A 310 -4.51 -15.85 8.26
N GLN A 311 -4.61 -16.85 7.39
CA GLN A 311 -5.69 -17.82 7.46
C GLN A 311 -5.17 -19.25 7.52
N LEU A 312 -5.99 -20.15 8.03
CA LEU A 312 -5.79 -21.59 7.98
C LEU A 312 -6.97 -22.24 7.23
N ALA A 313 -6.62 -23.01 6.20
CA ALA A 313 -7.55 -23.79 5.41
C ALA A 313 -7.58 -25.25 5.87
N GLU A 314 -8.79 -25.78 6.05
CA GLU A 314 -9.00 -27.16 6.45
C GLU A 314 -9.50 -28.00 5.27
N SER A 315 -8.98 -29.22 5.13
CA SER A 315 -9.37 -30.13 4.04
C SER A 315 -10.86 -30.50 4.13
N ARG A 316 -11.58 -30.33 3.02
CA ARG A 316 -13.01 -30.68 2.91
C ARG A 316 -13.25 -31.97 2.12
N SER A 317 -12.61 -32.11 0.96
CA SER A 317 -12.82 -33.21 0.03
C SER A 317 -11.66 -33.36 -0.98
N MET A 318 -11.49 -34.56 -1.53
CA MET A 318 -10.67 -34.78 -2.74
C MET A 318 -11.40 -34.17 -3.94
N ILE A 319 -10.65 -33.63 -4.92
CA ILE A 319 -11.24 -33.15 -6.18
C ILE A 319 -11.78 -34.37 -6.94
N THR A 320 -13.05 -34.33 -7.33
CA THR A 320 -13.68 -35.38 -8.16
C THR A 320 -13.87 -34.88 -9.59
N SER A 321 -14.04 -35.80 -10.55
CA SER A 321 -14.30 -35.47 -11.95
C SER A 321 -15.58 -34.65 -12.16
N ASP A 322 -16.49 -34.64 -11.18
CA ASP A 322 -17.75 -33.89 -11.24
C ASP A 322 -17.57 -32.41 -10.85
N GLU A 323 -16.41 -32.02 -10.31
CA GLU A 323 -16.05 -30.63 -9.98
C GLU A 323 -15.21 -30.01 -11.11
N GLU A 324 -15.74 -29.98 -12.35
CA GLU A 324 -15.06 -29.37 -13.51
C GLU A 324 -15.02 -27.83 -13.40
N GLU A 325 -16.00 -27.22 -12.72
CA GLU A 325 -16.04 -25.78 -12.45
C GLU A 325 -15.53 -25.45 -11.03
N ARG A 326 -14.52 -24.58 -10.97
CA ARG A 326 -13.99 -24.04 -9.72
C ARG A 326 -15.01 -23.10 -9.09
N GLN A 327 -15.72 -23.55 -8.05
CA GLN A 327 -16.61 -22.69 -7.27
C GLN A 327 -15.81 -21.69 -6.44
N ARG A 328 -15.90 -20.40 -6.80
CA ARG A 328 -15.46 -19.26 -5.99
C ARG A 328 -16.70 -18.58 -5.41
N LEU A 329 -16.68 -18.25 -4.12
CA LEU A 329 -17.70 -17.38 -3.54
C LEU A 329 -17.47 -15.94 -4.02
N GLY A 330 -18.55 -15.24 -4.37
CA GLY A 330 -18.51 -13.80 -4.63
C GLY A 330 -18.54 -13.02 -3.31
N TYR A 331 -17.78 -11.93 -3.24
CA TYR A 331 -17.68 -11.05 -2.08
C TYR A 331 -17.94 -9.62 -2.51
N GLU A 332 -18.61 -8.85 -1.65
CA GLU A 332 -18.80 -7.41 -1.86
C GLU A 332 -17.56 -6.67 -1.34
N VAL A 333 -16.81 -6.03 -2.22
CA VAL A 333 -15.58 -5.32 -1.88
C VAL A 333 -15.66 -3.87 -2.35
N SER A 334 -15.47 -2.94 -1.43
CA SER A 334 -15.29 -1.52 -1.77
C SER A 334 -13.83 -1.10 -1.57
N ARG A 335 -13.39 -0.15 -2.39
CA ARG A 335 -12.04 0.43 -2.34
C ARG A 335 -12.17 1.93 -2.18
N HIS A 336 -11.31 2.49 -1.35
CA HIS A 336 -11.36 3.89 -0.96
C HIS A 336 -9.95 4.45 -0.99
N TYR A 337 -9.82 5.67 -1.51
CA TYR A 337 -8.56 6.40 -1.53
C TYR A 337 -8.66 7.59 -0.56
N THR A 338 -7.66 7.70 0.31
CA THR A 338 -7.44 8.84 1.18
C THR A 338 -6.06 9.45 0.83
N PRO A 339 -6.00 10.73 0.42
CA PRO A 339 -4.74 11.38 0.07
C PRO A 339 -3.70 11.39 1.18
N SER A 340 -2.42 11.32 0.82
CA SER A 340 -1.28 11.29 1.73
C SER A 340 -0.89 12.66 2.30
N GLY A 341 -1.27 13.73 1.61
CA GLY A 341 -1.03 15.13 1.97
C GLY A 341 -0.35 15.92 0.84
N THR A 342 0.71 15.37 0.27
CA THR A 342 1.48 16.01 -0.82
C THR A 342 1.07 15.44 -2.17
N ARG A 343 0.60 16.31 -3.07
CA ARG A 343 0.14 15.90 -4.41
C ARG A 343 0.61 16.89 -5.46
N LYS A 344 0.86 16.37 -6.67
CA LYS A 344 1.11 17.18 -7.87
C LYS A 344 -0.18 17.22 -8.69
N PHE A 345 -0.58 18.41 -9.15
CA PHE A 345 -1.81 18.58 -9.92
C PHE A 345 -1.50 19.02 -11.34
N TYR A 346 -2.24 18.43 -12.27
CA TYR A 346 -2.12 18.69 -13.69
C TYR A 346 -3.49 18.93 -14.31
N VAL A 347 -3.48 19.66 -15.41
CA VAL A 347 -4.65 19.95 -16.22
C VAL A 347 -4.39 19.55 -17.65
N ALA A 348 -5.38 18.96 -18.33
CA ALA A 348 -5.34 18.79 -19.77
C ALA A 348 -6.39 19.70 -20.44
N GLY A 349 -5.95 20.55 -21.35
CA GLY A 349 -6.77 21.58 -22.00
C GLY A 349 -6.52 22.97 -21.44
N ASP A 350 -7.51 23.85 -21.57
CA ASP A 350 -7.46 25.21 -21.01
C ASP A 350 -7.51 25.14 -19.47
N PRO A 351 -6.58 25.78 -18.73
CA PRO A 351 -6.65 25.84 -17.27
C PRO A 351 -7.93 26.46 -16.71
N GLU A 352 -8.59 27.37 -17.43
CA GLU A 352 -9.86 27.97 -17.02
C GLU A 352 -11.06 27.07 -17.33
N GLU A 353 -10.98 26.29 -18.42
CA GLU A 353 -12.02 25.34 -18.84
C GLU A 353 -11.42 23.93 -19.11
N PRO A 354 -11.00 23.21 -18.05
CA PRO A 354 -10.30 21.95 -18.21
C PRO A 354 -11.15 20.84 -18.83
N LEU A 355 -10.54 20.04 -19.72
CA LEU A 355 -11.14 18.79 -20.18
C LEU A 355 -11.09 17.71 -19.09
N LEU A 356 -9.96 17.66 -18.37
CA LEU A 356 -9.78 16.85 -17.17
C LEU A 356 -8.70 17.45 -16.27
N THR A 357 -8.75 17.08 -15.00
CA THR A 357 -7.68 17.32 -14.03
C THR A 357 -7.12 16.00 -13.51
N ILE A 358 -5.82 15.97 -13.23
CA ILE A 358 -5.09 14.82 -12.71
C ILE A 358 -4.44 15.26 -11.41
N SER A 359 -4.62 14.50 -10.33
CA SER A 359 -3.77 14.62 -9.15
C SER A 359 -2.94 13.36 -8.95
N TYR A 360 -1.63 13.50 -8.91
CA TYR A 360 -0.68 12.43 -8.58
C TYR A 360 -0.35 12.47 -7.09
N ASP A 361 -0.43 11.32 -6.43
CA ASP A 361 -0.07 11.09 -5.04
C ASP A 361 0.87 9.88 -4.96
N HIS A 362 2.12 10.10 -4.57
CA HIS A 362 3.14 9.04 -4.48
C HIS A 362 2.90 8.07 -3.30
N SER A 363 2.10 8.45 -2.31
CA SER A 363 1.90 7.61 -1.10
C SER A 363 0.44 7.56 -0.66
N GLY A 364 -0.46 7.54 -1.65
CA GLY A 364 -1.90 7.52 -1.45
C GLY A 364 -2.35 6.30 -0.65
N LYS A 365 -3.17 6.52 0.38
CA LYS A 365 -3.71 5.45 1.22
C LYS A 365 -4.88 4.78 0.49
N ILE A 366 -4.75 3.50 0.15
CA ILE A 366 -5.81 2.68 -0.41
C ILE A 366 -6.30 1.71 0.66
N ILE A 367 -7.58 1.82 0.99
CA ILE A 367 -8.27 0.93 1.92
C ILE A 367 -9.26 0.08 1.12
N SER A 368 -9.04 -1.24 1.10
CA SER A 368 -10.02 -2.18 0.56
C SER A 368 -10.80 -2.83 1.69
N ILE A 369 -12.13 -2.85 1.62
CA ILE A 369 -13.00 -3.45 2.64
C ILE A 369 -13.84 -4.55 2.00
N ASN A 370 -13.75 -5.76 2.54
CA ASN A 370 -14.63 -6.88 2.22
C ASN A 370 -15.79 -6.94 3.21
N HIS A 371 -16.99 -6.66 2.71
CA HIS A 371 -18.26 -6.60 3.46
C HIS A 371 -18.91 -7.97 3.67
N GLY A 372 -18.28 -9.04 3.19
CA GLY A 372 -18.79 -10.40 3.29
C GLY A 372 -19.25 -10.99 1.96
N PRO A 373 -19.74 -12.25 2.00
CA PRO A 373 -20.20 -12.94 0.81
C PRO A 373 -21.46 -12.29 0.23
N ILE A 374 -21.52 -12.17 -1.10
CA ILE A 374 -22.70 -11.65 -1.80
C ILE A 374 -23.87 -12.64 -1.59
N PRO A 375 -25.01 -12.18 -1.04
CA PRO A 375 -26.17 -13.04 -0.84
C PRO A 375 -26.71 -13.61 -2.16
N SER A 376 -27.21 -14.84 -2.13
CA SER A 376 -27.84 -15.45 -3.31
C SER A 376 -29.20 -14.83 -3.65
N ASP A 377 -29.87 -14.25 -2.64
CA ASP A 377 -31.11 -13.50 -2.78
C ASP A 377 -30.82 -12.00 -2.74
N ARG A 378 -31.29 -11.25 -3.74
CA ARG A 378 -31.00 -9.81 -3.87
C ARG A 378 -31.63 -8.97 -2.75
N ASP A 379 -32.69 -9.47 -2.12
CA ASP A 379 -33.40 -8.77 -1.05
C ASP A 379 -32.80 -9.05 0.35
N GLU A 380 -31.83 -9.98 0.45
CA GLU A 380 -31.15 -10.29 1.70
C GLU A 380 -30.01 -9.28 1.96
N PRO A 381 -29.95 -8.64 3.15
CA PRO A 381 -28.87 -7.70 3.44
C PRO A 381 -27.52 -8.40 3.57
N LEU A 382 -26.45 -7.67 3.24
CA LEU A 382 -25.08 -8.09 3.54
C LEU A 382 -24.90 -8.26 5.05
N ALA A 383 -24.40 -9.43 5.46
CA ALA A 383 -24.33 -9.83 6.87
C ALA A 383 -22.88 -9.87 7.43
N GLY A 384 -21.88 -9.41 6.67
CA GLY A 384 -20.47 -9.50 7.06
C GLY A 384 -20.02 -10.94 7.34
N PHE A 385 -18.96 -11.05 8.14
CA PHE A 385 -18.44 -12.30 8.66
C PHE A 385 -18.87 -12.52 10.11
N THR A 386 -18.94 -13.78 10.52
CA THR A 386 -19.25 -14.18 11.90
C THR A 386 -18.12 -15.02 12.46
N LEU A 387 -17.62 -14.68 13.65
CA LEU A 387 -16.48 -15.33 14.31
C LEU A 387 -16.89 -15.84 15.69
N CYS A 388 -16.46 -17.05 16.05
CA CYS A 388 -16.46 -17.51 17.43
C CYS A 388 -15.09 -17.27 18.06
N THR A 389 -15.00 -16.38 19.06
CA THR A 389 -13.75 -16.09 19.78
C THR A 389 -13.32 -17.21 20.72
N ALA A 390 -14.24 -18.09 21.13
CA ALA A 390 -13.89 -19.24 21.96
C ALA A 390 -12.99 -20.19 21.19
N CYS A 391 -13.43 -20.66 20.01
CA CYS A 391 -12.70 -21.64 19.19
C CYS A 391 -11.91 -21.06 18.02
N ASN A 392 -11.96 -19.74 17.86
CA ASN A 392 -11.33 -18.98 16.79
C ASN A 392 -11.68 -19.50 15.39
N ARG A 393 -12.98 -19.64 15.09
CA ARG A 393 -13.46 -20.12 13.78
C ARG A 393 -14.51 -19.21 13.19
N TRP A 394 -14.40 -19.02 11.88
CA TRP A 394 -15.45 -18.42 11.07
C TRP A 394 -16.67 -19.33 11.00
N ILE A 395 -17.85 -18.73 11.18
CA ILE A 395 -19.15 -19.39 11.14
C ILE A 395 -19.87 -18.97 9.87
N PHE A 396 -20.42 -19.96 9.16
CA PHE A 396 -21.07 -19.76 7.87
C PHE A 396 -22.51 -20.26 7.86
N GLY A 397 -23.34 -19.61 7.04
CA GLY A 397 -24.72 -19.99 6.79
C GLY A 397 -25.70 -19.51 7.86
N LYS A 398 -27.00 -19.50 7.50
CA LYS A 398 -28.09 -18.93 8.32
C LYS A 398 -28.23 -19.61 9.69
N ASP A 399 -28.13 -20.94 9.72
CA ASP A 399 -28.14 -21.73 10.97
C ASP A 399 -26.73 -21.94 11.54
N GLY A 400 -25.71 -21.23 11.04
CA GLY A 400 -24.30 -21.45 11.41
C GLY A 400 -24.07 -21.32 12.91
N VAL A 401 -24.52 -20.22 13.52
CA VAL A 401 -24.34 -19.96 14.96
C VAL A 401 -25.10 -20.98 15.80
N LYS A 402 -26.36 -21.25 15.46
CA LYS A 402 -27.18 -22.25 16.16
C LYS A 402 -26.53 -23.63 16.13
N ASN A 403 -26.04 -24.05 14.98
CA ASN A 403 -25.32 -25.31 14.85
C ASN A 403 -23.98 -25.28 15.60
N HIS A 404 -23.33 -24.13 15.69
CA HIS A 404 -22.09 -23.99 16.42
C HIS A 404 -22.27 -24.10 17.94
N LEU A 405 -23.34 -23.56 18.50
CA LEU A 405 -23.58 -23.57 19.95
C LEU A 405 -24.25 -24.87 20.42
N ASP A 406 -25.27 -25.33 19.69
CA ASP A 406 -26.24 -26.31 20.19
C ASP A 406 -26.44 -27.56 19.30
N SER A 407 -25.60 -27.78 18.28
CA SER A 407 -25.71 -28.97 17.43
C SER A 407 -25.45 -30.27 18.21
N LYS A 408 -26.24 -31.30 17.91
CA LYS A 408 -25.98 -32.69 18.33
C LYS A 408 -24.82 -33.33 17.56
N ASP A 409 -24.49 -32.79 16.38
CA ASP A 409 -23.28 -33.15 15.64
C ASP A 409 -22.08 -32.42 16.25
N GLU A 410 -21.24 -33.17 16.97
CA GLU A 410 -20.03 -32.70 17.64
C GLU A 410 -19.01 -32.06 16.68
N MET A 411 -19.07 -32.33 15.36
CA MET A 411 -18.19 -31.67 14.39
C MET A 411 -18.62 -30.23 14.07
N LYS A 412 -19.91 -29.94 14.20
CA LYS A 412 -20.45 -28.59 13.96
C LYS A 412 -20.37 -27.74 15.21
N ARG A 413 -20.44 -28.37 16.38
CA ARG A 413 -20.42 -27.72 17.68
C ARG A 413 -19.04 -27.15 18.02
N CYS A 414 -19.03 -26.05 18.76
CA CYS A 414 -17.83 -25.43 19.31
C CYS A 414 -17.08 -26.42 20.21
N TRP A 415 -15.87 -26.80 19.83
CA TRP A 415 -15.06 -27.75 20.62
C TRP A 415 -14.61 -27.19 21.98
N ARG A 416 -14.66 -25.86 22.13
CA ARG A 416 -14.41 -25.15 23.40
C ARG A 416 -15.70 -24.83 24.17
N ASN A 417 -16.85 -25.32 23.73
CA ASN A 417 -18.16 -25.03 24.32
C ASN A 417 -18.43 -23.51 24.46
N GLY A 418 -18.11 -22.75 23.41
CA GLY A 418 -18.39 -21.31 23.37
C GLY A 418 -19.89 -21.04 23.56
N THR A 419 -20.19 -19.86 24.09
CA THR A 419 -21.55 -19.34 24.28
C THR A 419 -21.83 -18.22 23.29
N GLU A 420 -23.05 -17.68 23.33
CA GLU A 420 -23.45 -16.52 22.52
C GLU A 420 -22.54 -15.29 22.74
N GLU A 421 -22.00 -15.11 23.96
CA GLU A 421 -21.04 -14.04 24.29
C GLU A 421 -19.72 -14.15 23.52
N ASN A 422 -19.40 -15.34 23.00
CA ASN A 422 -18.21 -15.55 22.18
C ASN A 422 -18.45 -15.31 20.69
N ILE A 423 -19.66 -14.91 20.28
CA ILE A 423 -20.02 -14.74 18.87
C ILE A 423 -19.98 -13.26 18.50
N ILE A 424 -19.08 -12.92 17.58
CA ILE A 424 -19.01 -11.59 16.97
C ILE A 424 -19.59 -11.69 15.56
N ARG A 425 -20.52 -10.79 15.22
CA ARG A 425 -21.23 -10.74 13.94
C ARG A 425 -20.92 -9.45 13.19
N ASN A 426 -21.27 -9.42 11.90
CA ASN A 426 -21.11 -8.26 11.03
C ASN A 426 -19.66 -7.76 10.99
N ILE A 427 -18.70 -8.69 11.04
CA ILE A 427 -17.29 -8.35 10.90
C ILE A 427 -17.01 -8.01 9.44
N VAL A 428 -16.28 -6.93 9.20
CA VAL A 428 -15.69 -6.64 7.89
C VAL A 428 -14.19 -6.89 7.95
N LEU A 429 -13.62 -7.32 6.83
CA LEU A 429 -12.17 -7.46 6.69
C LEU A 429 -11.64 -6.29 5.88
N TYR A 430 -10.52 -5.71 6.27
CA TYR A 430 -9.93 -4.60 5.52
C TYR A 430 -8.43 -4.77 5.29
N THR A 431 -7.92 -4.08 4.28
CA THR A 431 -6.48 -3.85 4.06
C THR A 431 -6.20 -2.36 4.18
N ASP A 432 -5.01 -2.00 4.66
CA ASP A 432 -4.50 -0.64 4.68
C ASP A 432 -3.14 -0.64 3.99
N THR A 433 -3.07 -0.01 2.82
CA THR A 433 -1.93 -0.09 1.90
C THR A 433 -1.63 1.28 1.30
N ARG A 434 -0.38 1.53 0.92
CA ARG A 434 0.08 2.80 0.32
C ARG A 434 0.64 2.57 -1.07
N HIS A 435 0.16 3.35 -2.03
CA HIS A 435 0.46 3.19 -3.45
C HIS A 435 0.67 4.53 -4.13
N ASP A 436 1.33 4.50 -5.28
CA ASP A 436 1.20 5.58 -6.26
C ASP A 436 -0.25 5.60 -6.76
N VAL A 437 -0.86 6.78 -6.76
CA VAL A 437 -2.25 7.00 -7.13
C VAL A 437 -2.35 8.18 -8.08
N ILE A 438 -3.13 8.00 -9.15
CA ILE A 438 -3.66 9.10 -9.96
C ILE A 438 -5.17 9.18 -9.75
N LYS A 439 -5.64 10.37 -9.37
CA LYS A 439 -7.07 10.71 -9.42
C LYS A 439 -7.32 11.54 -10.68
N ILE A 440 -8.32 11.15 -11.46
CA ILE A 440 -8.79 11.88 -12.64
C ILE A 440 -10.19 12.39 -12.36
N ASP A 441 -10.37 13.69 -12.46
CA ASP A 441 -11.67 14.35 -12.37
C ASP A 441 -12.04 14.99 -13.72
N LEU A 442 -13.34 14.96 -14.06
CA LEU A 442 -13.88 15.56 -15.27
C LEU A 442 -14.90 16.64 -14.89
N PRO A 443 -14.54 17.93 -15.03
CA PRO A 443 -15.43 19.04 -14.68
C PRO A 443 -16.75 18.98 -15.46
N VAL A 444 -16.66 18.74 -16.78
CA VAL A 444 -17.82 18.70 -17.69
C VAL A 444 -17.83 17.37 -18.44
N LEU A 445 -19.02 16.78 -18.55
CA LEU A 445 -19.27 15.57 -19.33
C LEU A 445 -20.12 15.96 -20.53
N LEU A 446 -19.53 15.86 -21.72
CA LEU A 446 -20.18 16.20 -22.98
C LEU A 446 -20.32 14.95 -23.84
N ASP A 447 -21.38 14.90 -24.63
CA ASP A 447 -21.58 13.89 -25.66
C ASP A 447 -20.82 14.24 -26.96
N GLY A 448 -21.07 13.48 -28.03
CA GLY A 448 -20.41 13.68 -29.32
C GLY A 448 -20.86 14.93 -30.08
N GLU A 449 -21.98 15.56 -29.69
CA GLU A 449 -22.50 16.80 -30.26
C GLU A 449 -22.05 18.03 -29.45
N GLY A 450 -21.47 17.82 -28.26
CA GLY A 450 -21.02 18.86 -27.34
C GLY A 450 -22.10 19.26 -26.33
N ASP A 451 -23.18 18.48 -26.22
CA ASP A 451 -24.24 18.69 -25.24
C ASP A 451 -23.94 17.96 -23.93
N PRO A 452 -24.47 18.42 -22.77
CA PRO A 452 -24.30 17.73 -21.50
C PRO A 452 -24.78 16.28 -21.54
N LEU A 453 -23.94 15.36 -21.10
CA LEU A 453 -24.25 13.93 -21.06
C LEU A 453 -25.37 13.64 -20.04
N ASP A 454 -26.32 12.76 -20.42
CA ASP A 454 -27.37 12.30 -19.52
C ASP A 454 -26.80 11.60 -18.28
N GLU A 455 -27.37 11.85 -17.11
CA GLU A 455 -26.90 11.30 -15.83
C GLU A 455 -26.90 9.75 -15.80
N GLU A 456 -27.82 9.11 -16.52
CA GLU A 456 -27.89 7.64 -16.64
C GLU A 456 -26.65 7.05 -17.33
N LEU A 457 -25.93 7.86 -18.11
CA LEU A 457 -24.72 7.48 -18.83
C LEU A 457 -23.43 7.75 -18.06
N TYR A 458 -23.49 8.38 -16.88
CA TYR A 458 -22.30 8.70 -16.09
C TYR A 458 -21.51 7.44 -15.70
N THR A 459 -22.16 6.44 -15.09
CA THR A 459 -21.47 5.19 -14.72
C THR A 459 -20.90 4.46 -15.94
N PRO A 460 -21.67 4.21 -17.03
CA PRO A 460 -21.12 3.71 -18.30
C PRO A 460 -19.89 4.49 -18.80
N PHE A 461 -19.94 5.82 -18.76
CA PHE A 461 -18.87 6.70 -19.23
C PHE A 461 -17.60 6.53 -18.40
N PHE A 462 -17.67 6.67 -17.07
CA PHE A 462 -16.48 6.57 -16.20
C PHE A 462 -15.86 5.18 -16.21
N VAL A 463 -16.66 4.12 -16.23
CA VAL A 463 -16.16 2.74 -16.31
C VAL A 463 -15.46 2.49 -17.66
N THR A 464 -16.05 2.99 -18.76
CA THR A 464 -15.45 2.87 -20.10
C THR A 464 -14.16 3.68 -20.21
N LEU A 465 -14.14 4.91 -19.70
CA LEU A 465 -12.98 5.80 -19.74
C LEU A 465 -11.81 5.23 -18.93
N ALA A 466 -12.07 4.79 -17.70
CA ALA A 466 -11.05 4.20 -16.85
C ALA A 466 -10.45 2.94 -17.49
N GLN A 467 -11.29 2.05 -18.04
CA GLN A 467 -10.82 0.86 -18.75
C GLN A 467 -9.97 1.21 -19.97
N ALA A 468 -10.38 2.20 -20.78
CA ALA A 468 -9.64 2.64 -21.96
C ALA A 468 -8.27 3.24 -21.60
N ILE A 469 -8.20 4.05 -20.54
CA ILE A 469 -6.94 4.63 -20.05
C ILE A 469 -5.99 3.54 -19.55
N VAL A 470 -6.48 2.60 -18.72
CA VAL A 470 -5.67 1.49 -18.20
C VAL A 470 -5.13 0.61 -19.33
N GLU A 471 -5.94 0.27 -20.33
CA GLU A 471 -5.45 -0.48 -21.50
C GLU A 471 -4.46 0.33 -22.34
N GLY A 472 -4.64 1.65 -22.44
CA GLY A 472 -3.67 2.56 -23.05
C GLY A 472 -2.32 2.53 -22.34
N VAL A 473 -2.31 2.58 -21.00
CA VAL A 473 -1.11 2.48 -20.14
C VAL A 473 -0.42 1.12 -20.33
N GLN A 474 -1.16 0.02 -20.25
CA GLN A 474 -0.63 -1.33 -20.43
C GLN A 474 0.16 -1.49 -21.73
N ILE A 475 -0.37 -0.94 -22.83
CA ILE A 475 0.27 -1.06 -24.15
C ILE A 475 1.42 -0.06 -24.32
N SER A 476 1.25 1.19 -23.89
CA SER A 476 2.27 2.23 -24.09
C SER A 476 3.52 1.97 -23.24
N MET A 477 3.35 1.33 -22.09
CA MET A 477 4.43 1.09 -21.13
C MET A 477 4.83 -0.40 -21.01
N ASN A 478 4.18 -1.31 -21.73
CA ASN A 478 4.36 -2.77 -21.60
C ASN A 478 4.19 -3.28 -20.16
N VAL A 479 3.14 -2.79 -19.51
CA VAL A 479 2.77 -3.08 -18.12
C VAL A 479 1.76 -4.23 -18.10
N ASP A 480 1.88 -5.14 -17.14
CA ASP A 480 0.95 -6.27 -17.02
C ASP A 480 -0.46 -5.79 -16.62
N VAL A 481 -1.48 -6.60 -16.92
CA VAL A 481 -2.88 -6.28 -16.59
C VAL A 481 -3.08 -6.09 -15.08
N ASP A 482 -2.30 -6.79 -14.27
CA ASP A 482 -2.42 -6.75 -12.83
C ASP A 482 -1.60 -5.64 -12.16
N GLU A 483 -0.73 -4.92 -12.86
CA GLU A 483 0.18 -3.91 -12.27
C GLU A 483 -0.49 -2.54 -12.02
N VAL A 484 -1.47 -2.17 -12.85
CA VAL A 484 -2.26 -0.93 -12.68
C VAL A 484 -3.74 -1.27 -12.64
N ARG A 485 -4.42 -0.84 -11.57
CA ARG A 485 -5.84 -1.08 -11.37
C ARG A 485 -6.58 0.23 -11.17
N TYR A 486 -7.91 0.17 -11.29
CA TYR A 486 -8.77 1.32 -11.06
C TYR A 486 -9.99 1.00 -10.21
N PHE A 487 -10.53 2.03 -9.58
CA PHE A 487 -11.87 2.05 -9.01
C PHE A 487 -12.45 3.46 -9.10
N LEU A 488 -13.77 3.57 -8.88
CA LEU A 488 -14.48 4.85 -8.94
C LEU A 488 -14.82 5.31 -7.53
N MET A 489 -14.64 6.59 -7.25
CA MET A 489 -15.11 7.25 -6.04
C MET A 489 -16.17 8.29 -6.40
N PRO A 490 -17.17 8.54 -5.54
CA PRO A 490 -18.15 9.59 -5.79
C PRO A 490 -17.49 10.97 -5.75
N ASP A 491 -17.89 11.82 -6.69
CA ASP A 491 -17.51 13.22 -6.68
C ASP A 491 -18.24 13.94 -5.51
N PRO A 492 -17.52 14.67 -4.64
CA PRO A 492 -18.11 15.31 -3.47
C PRO A 492 -19.11 16.42 -3.81
N GLU A 493 -18.95 17.11 -4.94
CA GLU A 493 -19.84 18.18 -5.39
C GLU A 493 -21.06 17.62 -6.11
N ASN A 494 -20.87 16.55 -6.90
CA ASN A 494 -21.95 15.85 -7.58
C ASN A 494 -21.81 14.34 -7.44
N ARG A 495 -22.43 13.77 -6.40
CA ARG A 495 -22.37 12.33 -6.08
C ARG A 495 -22.90 11.37 -7.17
N LYS A 496 -23.51 11.88 -8.24
CA LYS A 496 -23.85 11.06 -9.42
C LYS A 496 -22.67 10.89 -10.37
N LYS A 497 -21.74 11.85 -10.37
CA LYS A 497 -20.45 11.76 -11.06
C LYS A 497 -19.45 10.97 -10.21
N SER A 498 -18.40 10.50 -10.86
CA SER A 498 -17.32 9.80 -10.20
C SER A 498 -15.98 10.41 -10.53
N SER A 499 -15.03 10.28 -9.61
CA SER A 499 -13.60 10.40 -9.88
C SER A 499 -13.05 9.03 -10.25
N ILE A 500 -12.15 8.97 -11.22
CA ILE A 500 -11.42 7.74 -11.53
C ILE A 500 -10.17 7.70 -10.67
N ILE A 501 -10.00 6.66 -9.88
CA ILE A 501 -8.79 6.40 -9.11
C ILE A 501 -8.02 5.29 -9.83
N LEU A 502 -6.84 5.62 -10.35
CA LEU A 502 -5.85 4.68 -10.84
C LEU A 502 -4.80 4.47 -9.74
N TYR A 503 -4.40 3.24 -9.49
CA TYR A 503 -3.34 2.96 -8.53
C TYR A 503 -2.46 1.81 -9.01
N GLU A 504 -1.19 1.87 -8.67
CA GLU A 504 -0.27 0.76 -8.90
C GLU A 504 -0.46 -0.31 -7.84
N THR A 505 -0.52 -1.57 -8.23
CA THR A 505 -0.78 -2.64 -7.25
C THR A 505 0.41 -2.93 -6.34
N SER A 506 1.61 -2.53 -6.76
CA SER A 506 2.81 -2.60 -5.92
C SER A 506 2.78 -1.51 -4.86
N GLU A 507 3.02 -1.87 -3.59
CA GLU A 507 3.19 -0.88 -2.52
C GLU A 507 4.43 -0.01 -2.78
N GLY A 508 4.29 1.31 -2.61
CA GLY A 508 5.36 2.28 -2.89
C GLY A 508 5.55 2.63 -4.37
N GLY A 509 4.81 1.99 -5.29
CA GLY A 509 4.85 2.31 -6.71
C GLY A 509 6.08 1.78 -7.46
N ALA A 510 5.96 1.76 -8.78
CA ALA A 510 6.98 1.49 -9.77
C ALA A 510 7.22 2.72 -10.68
N GLY A 511 6.56 3.86 -10.40
CA GLY A 511 6.70 5.10 -11.16
C GLY A 511 6.02 5.08 -12.53
N ILE A 512 5.10 4.13 -12.75
CA ILE A 512 4.28 4.05 -13.95
C ILE A 512 3.34 5.26 -14.00
N LEU A 513 2.60 5.49 -12.90
CA LEU A 513 1.61 6.55 -12.78
C LEU A 513 2.26 7.93 -12.76
N GLU A 514 3.39 8.11 -12.07
CA GLU A 514 4.11 9.40 -12.11
C GLU A 514 4.40 9.84 -13.56
N SER A 515 4.81 8.88 -14.40
CA SER A 515 5.17 9.17 -15.78
C SER A 515 3.98 9.54 -16.67
N ILE A 516 2.74 9.23 -16.28
CA ILE A 516 1.51 9.56 -17.04
C ILE A 516 1.36 11.07 -17.18
N ALA A 517 1.76 11.84 -16.17
CA ALA A 517 1.68 13.30 -16.19
C ALA A 517 2.69 13.94 -17.16
N GLY A 518 3.67 13.19 -17.66
CA GLY A 518 4.60 13.66 -18.68
C GLY A 518 3.90 13.87 -20.03
N PRO A 519 4.08 15.03 -20.73
CA PRO A 519 3.34 15.34 -21.96
C PRO A 519 3.42 14.26 -23.04
N SER A 520 4.62 13.76 -23.36
CA SER A 520 4.80 12.74 -24.40
C SER A 520 4.12 11.42 -24.04
N THR A 521 4.23 11.01 -22.78
CA THR A 521 3.63 9.80 -22.24
C THR A 521 2.10 9.88 -22.26
N PHE A 522 1.54 10.99 -21.78
CA PHE A 522 0.11 11.24 -21.79
C PHE A 522 -0.49 11.05 -23.19
N HIS A 523 0.10 11.73 -24.19
CA HIS A 523 -0.36 11.63 -25.57
C HIS A 523 -0.23 10.23 -26.16
N GLU A 524 0.80 9.47 -25.78
CA GLU A 524 0.95 8.08 -26.22
C GLU A 524 -0.13 7.17 -25.61
N ILE A 525 -0.46 7.34 -24.33
CA ILE A 525 -1.55 6.60 -23.66
C ILE A 525 -2.88 6.86 -24.38
N ILE A 526 -3.22 8.13 -24.62
CA ILE A 526 -4.47 8.50 -25.30
C ILE A 526 -4.51 7.94 -26.73
N ARG A 527 -3.38 7.97 -27.46
CA ARG A 527 -3.26 7.39 -28.80
C ARG A 527 -3.49 5.87 -28.79
N GLN A 528 -2.92 5.16 -27.82
CA GLN A 528 -3.15 3.72 -27.67
C GLN A 528 -4.60 3.43 -27.29
N ALA A 529 -5.19 4.19 -26.37
CA ALA A 529 -6.61 4.07 -26.00
C ALA A 529 -7.54 4.22 -27.23
N LEU A 530 -7.35 5.26 -28.06
CA LEU A 530 -8.09 5.44 -29.31
C LEU A 530 -7.93 4.26 -30.28
N THR A 531 -6.71 3.73 -30.40
CA THR A 531 -6.42 2.57 -31.25
C THR A 531 -7.15 1.32 -30.77
N ILE A 532 -7.13 1.07 -29.46
CA ILE A 532 -7.83 -0.05 -28.81
C ILE A 532 -9.33 0.07 -29.00
N LEU A 533 -9.86 1.28 -28.83
CA LEU A 533 -11.26 1.59 -29.08
C LEU A 533 -11.64 1.62 -30.57
N HIS A 534 -10.79 1.14 -31.47
CA HIS A 534 -11.04 1.02 -32.92
C HIS A 534 -11.45 2.34 -33.59
N ASP A 535 -10.91 3.47 -33.13
CA ASP A 535 -11.23 4.80 -33.69
C ASP A 535 -11.07 4.86 -35.22
N TYR A 536 -10.13 4.08 -35.76
CA TYR A 536 -9.84 4.01 -37.20
C TYR A 536 -10.54 2.85 -37.95
N ASP A 537 -11.38 2.06 -37.27
CA ASP A 537 -12.11 0.93 -37.85
C ASP A 537 -13.48 0.73 -37.15
N GLU A 538 -14.39 1.68 -37.39
CA GLU A 538 -15.71 1.73 -36.73
C GLU A 538 -16.55 0.45 -36.93
N LYS A 539 -16.41 -0.23 -38.08
CA LYS A 539 -17.21 -1.43 -38.41
C LYS A 539 -16.87 -2.65 -37.57
N LYS A 540 -15.77 -2.60 -36.83
CA LYS A 540 -15.24 -3.74 -36.07
C LYS A 540 -16.00 -4.03 -34.78
N CYS A 541 -16.56 -3.01 -34.14
CA CYS A 541 -17.28 -3.14 -32.88
C CYS A 541 -18.27 -1.99 -32.69
N ASP A 542 -19.49 -2.30 -32.25
CA ASP A 542 -20.51 -1.29 -31.99
C ASP A 542 -20.34 -0.60 -30.61
N ARG A 543 -20.37 -1.38 -29.51
CA ARG A 543 -20.26 -0.89 -28.12
C ARG A 543 -18.97 -1.31 -27.42
N ALA A 544 -18.79 -2.62 -27.20
CA ALA A 544 -17.60 -3.19 -26.59
C ALA A 544 -17.39 -4.64 -27.08
N CYS A 545 -16.13 -5.08 -27.15
CA CYS A 545 -15.74 -6.43 -27.53
C CYS A 545 -14.44 -6.84 -26.84
N TYR A 546 -14.07 -8.11 -26.90
CA TYR A 546 -12.83 -8.64 -26.31
C TYR A 546 -11.53 -8.12 -26.95
N GLU A 547 -11.65 -7.43 -28.07
CA GLU A 547 -10.52 -6.80 -28.76
C GLU A 547 -10.36 -5.31 -28.41
N CYS A 548 -11.35 -4.73 -27.71
CA CYS A 548 -11.26 -3.41 -27.10
C CYS A 548 -11.38 -3.57 -25.58
N LEU A 549 -12.52 -3.21 -24.98
CA LEU A 549 -12.71 -3.04 -23.54
C LEU A 549 -13.02 -4.33 -22.74
N CYS A 550 -13.55 -5.38 -23.37
CA CYS A 550 -14.01 -6.56 -22.62
C CYS A 550 -12.83 -7.48 -22.25
N ASN A 551 -12.74 -7.85 -20.99
CA ASN A 551 -11.79 -8.85 -20.50
C ASN A 551 -12.42 -9.77 -19.46
N TYR A 552 -11.63 -10.73 -18.94
CA TYR A 552 -12.10 -11.69 -17.93
C TYR A 552 -12.46 -11.03 -16.60
N TYR A 553 -11.71 -10.00 -16.19
CA TYR A 553 -11.85 -9.36 -14.88
C TYR A 553 -13.02 -8.39 -14.80
N ASN A 554 -13.43 -7.79 -15.92
CA ASN A 554 -14.53 -6.82 -15.98
C ASN A 554 -15.86 -7.36 -16.50
N GLN A 555 -16.06 -8.69 -16.50
CA GLN A 555 -17.31 -9.35 -16.91
C GLN A 555 -18.59 -8.72 -16.32
N PRO A 556 -18.65 -8.33 -15.03
CA PRO A 556 -19.83 -7.68 -14.47
C PRO A 556 -20.22 -6.36 -15.17
N TYR A 557 -19.25 -5.70 -15.82
CA TYR A 557 -19.44 -4.40 -16.48
C TYR A 557 -19.68 -4.51 -17.98
N HIS A 558 -19.62 -5.70 -18.59
CA HIS A 558 -19.72 -5.86 -20.05
C HIS A 558 -21.00 -5.26 -20.65
N SER A 559 -22.12 -5.26 -19.92
CA SER A 559 -23.38 -4.69 -20.40
C SER A 559 -23.40 -3.16 -20.47
N ILE A 560 -22.55 -2.49 -19.68
CA ILE A 560 -22.50 -1.03 -19.58
C ILE A 560 -21.35 -0.40 -20.36
N LEU A 561 -20.33 -1.18 -20.76
CA LEU A 561 -19.21 -0.67 -21.55
C LEU A 561 -19.68 -0.16 -22.92
N ASP A 562 -19.25 1.05 -23.29
CA ASP A 562 -19.57 1.65 -24.58
C ASP A 562 -18.49 2.62 -25.07
N ARG A 563 -17.72 2.17 -26.06
CA ARG A 563 -16.62 2.93 -26.66
C ARG A 563 -17.05 4.32 -27.13
N LYS A 564 -18.27 4.48 -27.63
CA LYS A 564 -18.72 5.72 -28.29
C LYS A 564 -18.85 6.88 -27.31
N LEU A 565 -19.10 6.58 -26.04
CA LEU A 565 -19.25 7.58 -24.98
C LEU A 565 -17.97 8.38 -24.76
N VAL A 566 -16.80 7.77 -24.93
CA VAL A 566 -15.51 8.37 -24.52
C VAL A 566 -14.64 8.81 -25.70
N LEU A 567 -14.93 8.37 -26.93
CA LEU A 567 -14.18 8.73 -28.13
C LEU A 567 -14.08 10.26 -28.36
N PRO A 568 -15.16 11.06 -28.22
CA PRO A 568 -15.07 12.51 -28.38
C PRO A 568 -14.04 13.14 -27.44
N LEU A 569 -14.12 12.80 -26.15
CA LEU A 569 -13.16 13.27 -25.14
C LEU A 569 -11.73 12.85 -25.49
N LEU A 570 -11.49 11.57 -25.77
CA LEU A 570 -10.14 11.07 -26.06
C LEU A 570 -9.52 11.74 -27.30
N ARG A 571 -10.31 12.08 -28.32
CA ARG A 571 -9.85 12.84 -29.49
C ARG A 571 -9.44 14.26 -29.11
N SER A 572 -10.20 14.93 -28.25
CA SER A 572 -9.84 16.25 -27.72
C SER A 572 -8.58 16.20 -26.87
N LEU A 573 -8.46 15.21 -25.98
CA LEU A 573 -7.27 15.00 -25.14
C LEU A 573 -6.01 14.73 -25.95
N LEU A 574 -6.12 14.08 -27.10
CA LEU A 574 -4.97 13.85 -27.99
C LEU A 574 -4.38 15.16 -28.54
N MET A 575 -5.15 16.25 -28.57
CA MET A 575 -4.73 17.57 -29.04
C MET A 575 -4.48 18.55 -27.90
N ALA A 576 -4.76 18.15 -26.65
CA ALA A 576 -4.72 19.03 -25.50
C ALA A 576 -3.30 19.14 -24.93
N GLU A 577 -2.90 20.34 -24.52
CA GLU A 577 -1.69 20.51 -23.73
C GLU A 577 -1.93 20.06 -22.30
N ILE A 578 -0.89 19.48 -21.68
CA ILE A 578 -0.89 19.13 -20.26
C ILE A 578 0.05 20.06 -19.51
N GLY A 579 -0.44 20.67 -18.45
CA GLY A 579 0.30 21.62 -17.63
C GLY A 579 0.06 21.39 -16.14
N THR A 580 0.93 21.94 -15.29
CA THR A 580 0.79 21.90 -13.83
C THR A 580 -0.18 22.98 -13.35
N ILE A 581 -0.96 22.70 -12.31
CA ILE A 581 -1.87 23.67 -11.68
C ILE A 581 -1.71 23.66 -10.14
N PRO A 582 -2.18 24.71 -9.44
CA PRO A 582 -2.21 24.75 -7.97
C PRO A 582 -3.08 23.67 -7.34
N ASP A 583 -2.69 23.22 -6.15
CA ASP A 583 -3.61 22.48 -5.27
C ASP A 583 -4.69 23.45 -4.74
N HIS A 584 -5.91 23.27 -5.21
CA HIS A 584 -7.10 24.00 -4.77
C HIS A 584 -7.98 23.20 -3.80
N SER A 585 -7.50 22.08 -3.28
CA SER A 585 -8.26 21.29 -2.31
C SER A 585 -8.46 22.07 -1.00
N PRO A 586 -9.56 21.82 -0.27
CA PRO A 586 -9.84 22.55 0.97
C PRO A 586 -8.68 22.55 1.98
N PRO A 587 -7.97 21.43 2.25
CA PRO A 587 -6.83 21.44 3.16
C PRO A 587 -5.67 22.33 2.70
N ALA A 588 -5.39 22.36 1.39
CA ALA A 588 -4.35 23.22 0.83
C ALA A 588 -4.75 24.70 0.91
N MET A 589 -6.02 25.01 0.71
CA MET A 589 -6.54 26.37 0.85
C MET A 589 -6.53 26.85 2.30
N ASP A 590 -6.94 26.01 3.25
CA ASP A 590 -6.86 26.31 4.69
C ASP A 590 -5.41 26.58 5.10
N HIS A 591 -4.45 25.78 4.61
CA HIS A 591 -3.01 25.96 4.86
C HIS A 591 -2.47 27.25 4.23
N LEU A 592 -2.90 27.58 3.01
CA LEU A 592 -2.56 28.85 2.38
C LEU A 592 -3.07 30.05 3.20
N GLU A 593 -4.30 29.98 3.72
CA GLU A 593 -4.86 31.02 4.59
C GLU A 593 -4.07 31.14 5.91
N GLU A 594 -3.66 30.03 6.50
CA GLU A 594 -2.81 30.01 7.69
C GLU A 594 -1.47 30.72 7.44
N LEU A 595 -0.77 30.36 6.36
CA LEU A 595 0.48 31.00 5.96
C LEU A 595 0.32 32.49 5.61
N LEU A 596 -0.77 32.87 4.92
CA LEU A 596 -1.08 34.26 4.62
C LEU A 596 -1.35 35.09 5.89
N SER A 597 -1.88 34.45 6.94
CA SER A 597 -2.19 35.11 8.22
C SER A 597 -0.93 35.49 9.02
N VAL A 598 0.17 34.76 8.83
CA VAL A 598 1.46 35.02 9.51
C VAL A 598 2.39 35.94 8.73
N CYS A 599 2.13 36.20 7.44
CA CYS A 599 2.93 37.11 6.61
C CYS A 599 2.97 38.54 7.19
N GLU A 600 4.18 39.09 7.32
CA GLU A 600 4.43 40.41 7.93
C GLU A 600 4.48 41.54 6.87
N SER A 601 4.73 41.21 5.60
CA SER A 601 4.76 42.17 4.49
C SER A 601 3.82 41.84 3.32
N SER A 602 3.52 42.84 2.48
CA SER A 602 2.77 42.64 1.24
C SER A 602 3.55 41.84 0.20
N PHE A 603 4.88 41.88 0.24
CA PHE A 603 5.73 41.18 -0.70
C PHE A 603 5.80 39.68 -0.36
N GLU A 604 5.88 39.31 0.93
CA GLU A 604 5.69 37.91 1.37
C GLU A 604 4.38 37.31 0.86
N ARG A 605 3.27 38.06 0.96
CA ARG A 605 1.98 37.60 0.42
C ARG A 605 2.02 37.40 -1.10
N GLN A 606 2.70 38.28 -1.84
CA GLN A 606 2.84 38.14 -3.29
C GLN A 606 3.70 36.93 -3.65
N VAL A 607 4.79 36.69 -2.94
CA VAL A 607 5.65 35.51 -3.12
C VAL A 607 4.85 34.23 -2.85
N LEU A 608 4.15 34.16 -1.73
CA LEU A 608 3.35 32.98 -1.37
C LEU A 608 2.22 32.72 -2.38
N GLN A 609 1.56 33.77 -2.86
CA GLN A 609 0.57 33.67 -3.93
C GLN A 609 1.18 33.19 -5.25
N ALA A 610 2.39 33.65 -5.59
CA ALA A 610 3.09 33.21 -6.80
C ALA A 610 3.53 31.74 -6.71
N ILE A 611 3.99 31.28 -5.53
CA ILE A 611 4.28 29.86 -5.25
C ILE A 611 3.02 29.02 -5.49
N HIS A 612 1.90 29.43 -4.90
CA HIS A 612 0.62 28.73 -5.07
C HIS A 612 0.20 28.71 -6.54
N GLN A 613 0.17 29.86 -7.21
CA GLN A 613 -0.24 29.99 -8.63
C GLN A 613 0.63 29.18 -9.59
N ALA A 614 1.91 28.99 -9.27
CA ALA A 614 2.83 28.18 -10.07
C ALA A 614 2.61 26.66 -9.91
N GLY A 615 1.72 26.23 -9.02
CA GLY A 615 1.48 24.80 -8.78
C GLY A 615 2.51 24.13 -7.88
N LEU A 616 3.33 24.92 -7.17
CA LEU A 616 4.34 24.41 -6.26
C LEU A 616 3.71 24.00 -4.91
N PRO A 617 4.31 23.04 -4.19
CA PRO A 617 3.89 22.75 -2.82
C PRO A 617 4.01 24.01 -1.97
N LEU A 618 3.05 24.22 -1.07
CA LEU A 618 3.11 25.34 -0.13
C LEU A 618 4.18 25.09 0.94
N PRO A 619 4.82 26.14 1.51
CA PRO A 619 5.74 26.00 2.63
C PRO A 619 5.12 25.29 3.83
N ASP A 620 5.89 24.50 4.58
CA ASP A 620 5.41 23.78 5.76
C ASP A 620 5.14 24.70 6.96
N GLY A 621 5.66 25.93 6.93
CA GLY A 621 5.45 26.92 7.96
C GLY A 621 5.96 28.30 7.58
N GLY A 622 5.56 29.30 8.35
CA GLY A 622 5.94 30.69 8.14
C GLY A 622 6.41 31.36 9.41
N GLN A 623 7.40 32.26 9.27
CA GLN A 623 7.88 33.11 10.35
C GLN A 623 8.42 32.37 11.59
N GLU A 624 9.06 31.22 11.37
CA GLU A 624 9.56 30.33 12.44
C GLU A 624 10.94 30.74 12.93
N ILE A 625 11.20 30.56 14.22
CA ILE A 625 12.48 30.91 14.83
C ILE A 625 13.46 29.75 14.73
N ILE A 626 14.62 29.97 14.11
CA ILE A 626 15.77 29.07 14.13
C ILE A 626 16.76 29.55 15.19
N ALA A 627 17.10 28.66 16.13
CA ALA A 627 18.01 28.93 17.24
C ALA A 627 19.05 27.82 17.41
N ASP A 628 20.22 28.19 17.92
CA ASP A 628 21.32 27.29 18.29
C ASP A 628 21.59 27.45 19.79
N GLY A 629 21.04 26.52 20.58
CA GLY A 629 20.97 26.65 22.04
C GLY A 629 20.09 27.83 22.46
N ASP A 630 20.67 28.79 23.18
CA ASP A 630 19.99 30.02 23.63
C ASP A 630 20.14 31.19 22.63
N GLU A 631 20.87 30.99 21.52
CA GLU A 631 21.13 32.04 20.53
C GLU A 631 20.13 31.98 19.38
N LEU A 632 19.41 33.08 19.18
CA LEU A 632 18.47 33.28 18.07
C LEU A 632 19.27 33.62 16.80
N ILE A 633 19.22 32.75 15.79
CA ILE A 633 20.02 32.89 14.56
C ILE A 633 19.24 33.65 13.50
N ALA A 634 18.06 33.16 13.14
CA ALA A 634 17.25 33.75 12.09
C ALA A 634 15.77 33.40 12.24
N ARG A 635 14.94 34.18 11.54
CA ARG A 635 13.51 33.93 11.39
C ARG A 635 13.18 34.02 9.89
N PRO A 636 13.24 32.93 9.13
CA PRO A 636 12.83 32.94 7.74
C PRO A 636 11.34 33.22 7.57
N ASP A 637 10.98 33.82 6.45
CA ASP A 637 9.59 34.13 6.13
C ASP A 637 8.79 32.87 5.88
N PHE A 638 9.39 31.91 5.16
CA PHE A 638 8.81 30.59 4.92
C PHE A 638 9.84 29.48 5.07
N VAL A 639 9.38 28.30 5.47
CA VAL A 639 10.22 27.12 5.65
C VAL A 639 9.58 25.93 4.94
N TYR A 640 10.37 25.23 4.12
CA TYR A 640 10.10 23.86 3.72
C TYR A 640 10.94 22.93 4.59
N ARG A 641 10.27 22.04 5.31
CA ARG A 641 10.89 21.01 6.13
C ARG A 641 10.98 19.72 5.32
N ARG A 642 12.19 19.34 4.91
CA ARG A 642 12.45 17.99 4.44
C ARG A 642 13.26 17.25 5.51
N ASP A 643 13.08 15.93 5.61
CA ASP A 643 13.78 15.10 6.58
C ASP A 643 15.30 15.23 6.33
N GLY A 644 16.03 15.93 7.21
CA GLY A 644 17.49 16.09 7.14
C GLY A 644 17.99 17.37 6.43
N HIS A 645 17.15 18.03 5.63
CA HIS A 645 17.50 19.26 4.92
C HIS A 645 16.29 20.20 4.86
N SER A 646 16.44 21.46 5.27
CA SER A 646 15.31 22.41 5.26
C SER A 646 15.64 23.60 4.36
N ILE A 647 14.72 23.95 3.48
CA ILE A 647 14.83 25.13 2.63
C ILE A 647 14.16 26.29 3.35
N VAL A 648 14.88 27.38 3.52
CA VAL A 648 14.39 28.58 4.19
C VAL A 648 14.34 29.73 3.20
N ILE A 649 13.15 30.31 3.06
CA ILE A 649 12.94 31.44 2.15
C ILE A 649 13.02 32.73 2.94
N PHE A 650 13.86 33.65 2.45
CA PHE A 650 13.92 35.03 2.91
C PHE A 650 13.38 35.94 1.81
N VAL A 651 12.29 36.62 2.10
CA VAL A 651 11.63 37.56 1.21
C VAL A 651 12.14 38.95 1.52
N ASP A 652 13.21 39.35 0.82
CA ASP A 652 13.88 40.63 1.05
C ASP A 652 13.06 41.77 0.43
N GLY A 653 12.18 42.37 1.24
CA GLY A 653 11.40 43.55 0.88
C GLY A 653 12.21 44.87 0.87
N PRO A 654 11.60 46.00 0.49
CA PRO A 654 12.28 47.31 0.38
C PRO A 654 12.93 47.82 1.68
N ASP A 655 12.52 47.32 2.84
CA ASP A 655 13.03 47.73 4.14
C ASP A 655 14.39 47.08 4.50
N HIS A 656 14.85 46.08 3.75
CA HIS A 656 16.15 45.39 3.93
C HIS A 656 17.33 46.09 3.21
N ASP A 657 17.12 47.27 2.61
CA ASP A 657 18.09 47.93 1.73
C ASP A 657 19.22 48.70 2.43
N ARG A 658 19.30 48.67 3.76
CA ARG A 658 20.36 49.36 4.53
C ARG A 658 21.63 48.50 4.60
N GLU A 659 22.79 49.06 4.22
CA GLU A 659 24.10 48.36 4.18
C GLU A 659 24.48 47.61 5.48
N ALA A 660 24.01 48.08 6.65
CA ALA A 660 24.26 47.42 7.92
C ALA A 660 23.44 46.13 8.12
N GLN A 661 22.20 46.09 7.63
CA GLN A 661 21.33 44.91 7.69
C GLN A 661 21.81 43.81 6.73
N ARG A 662 22.23 44.18 5.50
CA ARG A 662 22.78 43.21 4.53
C ARG A 662 23.94 42.37 5.05
N ARG A 663 24.88 42.97 5.81
CA ARG A 663 26.03 42.24 6.35
C ARG A 663 25.68 41.29 7.49
N ASP A 664 24.71 41.65 8.32
CA ASP A 664 24.23 40.78 9.38
C ASP A 664 23.34 39.65 8.79
N ASP A 665 22.54 39.95 7.77
CA ASP A 665 21.73 38.96 7.03
C ASP A 665 22.63 37.95 6.30
N GLU A 666 23.68 38.39 5.59
CA GLU A 666 24.67 37.50 4.96
C GLU A 666 25.36 36.58 6.00
N ARG A 667 25.78 37.12 7.15
CA ARG A 667 26.41 36.31 8.21
C ARG A 667 25.45 35.28 8.79
N ASN A 668 24.18 35.63 8.96
CA ASN A 668 23.16 34.70 9.46
C ASN A 668 22.86 33.60 8.43
N ARG A 669 22.83 33.95 7.14
CA ARG A 669 22.64 32.98 6.03
C ARG A 669 23.79 31.99 5.93
N ASP A 670 25.04 32.46 6.02
CA ASP A 670 26.21 31.58 6.05
C ASP A 670 26.18 30.61 7.25
N ARG A 671 25.66 31.06 8.40
CA ARG A 671 25.49 30.21 9.58
C ARG A 671 24.38 29.18 9.40
N LEU A 672 23.29 29.53 8.70
CA LEU A 672 22.21 28.59 8.38
C LEU A 672 22.69 27.49 7.42
N ASP A 673 23.51 27.83 6.43
CA ASP A 673 24.11 26.86 5.50
C ASP A 673 25.00 25.86 6.26
N LEU A 674 25.82 26.33 7.20
CA LEU A 674 26.61 25.48 8.11
C LEU A 674 25.77 24.60 9.05
N MET A 675 24.49 24.95 9.27
CA MET A 675 23.53 24.17 10.05
C MET A 675 22.69 23.21 9.19
N GLY A 676 22.97 23.12 7.89
CA GLY A 676 22.28 22.22 6.97
C GLY A 676 20.98 22.78 6.38
N TYR A 677 20.77 24.11 6.42
CA TYR A 677 19.63 24.76 5.76
C TYR A 677 20.04 25.33 4.39
N THR A 678 19.27 25.05 3.35
CA THR A 678 19.41 25.78 2.07
C THR A 678 18.70 27.11 2.16
N VAL A 679 19.45 28.19 2.02
CA VAL A 679 18.92 29.55 2.04
C VAL A 679 18.52 29.96 0.62
N PHE A 680 17.23 30.27 0.43
CA PHE A 680 16.70 30.76 -0.85
C PHE A 680 16.16 32.19 -0.72
N PRO A 681 16.97 33.23 -1.04
CA PRO A 681 16.52 34.60 -0.97
C PRO A 681 15.67 34.98 -2.20
N ILE A 682 14.60 35.74 -2.00
CA ILE A 682 13.79 36.32 -3.08
C ILE A 682 13.79 37.83 -2.86
N SER A 683 14.48 38.57 -3.74
CA SER A 683 14.54 40.02 -3.64
C SER A 683 13.41 40.69 -4.41
N TYR A 684 12.85 41.78 -3.87
CA TYR A 684 11.88 42.61 -4.60
C TYR A 684 12.42 43.25 -5.90
N ARG A 685 13.74 43.20 -6.11
CA ARG A 685 14.42 43.72 -7.31
C ARG A 685 14.54 42.70 -8.43
N GLU A 686 14.31 41.43 -8.14
CA GLU A 686 14.40 40.32 -9.08
C GLU A 686 13.04 40.09 -9.77
N ALA A 687 13.06 39.47 -10.94
CA ALA A 687 11.83 39.02 -11.58
C ALA A 687 11.27 37.84 -10.77
N LEU A 688 10.11 38.04 -10.13
CA LEU A 688 9.50 37.02 -9.28
C LEU A 688 9.28 35.69 -10.04
N GLU A 689 8.85 35.76 -11.30
CA GLU A 689 8.63 34.57 -12.15
C GLU A 689 9.91 33.72 -12.33
N GLU A 690 11.08 34.35 -12.52
CA GLU A 690 12.37 33.65 -12.63
C GLU A 690 12.72 32.97 -11.30
N ARG A 691 12.56 33.67 -10.18
CA ARG A 691 12.85 33.10 -8.84
C ARG A 691 11.90 31.98 -8.45
N ILE A 692 10.64 32.02 -8.88
CA ILE A 692 9.69 30.92 -8.69
C ILE A 692 10.09 29.71 -9.55
N THR A 693 10.64 29.93 -10.74
CA THR A 693 11.19 28.86 -11.59
C THR A 693 12.41 28.22 -10.93
N ASP A 694 13.36 29.01 -10.43
CA ASP A 694 14.53 28.51 -9.68
C ASP A 694 14.09 27.74 -8.42
N LEU A 695 13.06 28.23 -7.71
CA LEU A 695 12.51 27.53 -6.55
C LEU A 695 11.86 26.19 -6.95
N SER A 696 11.19 26.14 -8.11
CA SER A 696 10.66 24.88 -8.63
C SER A 696 11.75 23.86 -8.90
N GLU A 697 12.89 24.27 -9.46
CA GLU A 697 14.03 23.38 -9.70
C GLU A 697 14.66 22.90 -8.39
N LEU A 698 14.63 23.73 -7.34
CA LEU A 698 15.14 23.38 -6.02
C LEU A 698 14.21 22.44 -5.23
N LEU A 699 12.90 22.47 -5.51
CA LEU A 699 11.89 21.65 -4.84
C LEU A 699 11.63 20.30 -5.54
N GLN A 700 12.19 20.11 -6.74
CA GLN A 700 12.16 18.88 -7.52
C GLN A 700 13.37 18.02 -7.18
#